data_AF-A0A6N7WSQ1-F1
#
_entry.id   AF-A0A6N7WSQ1-F1
#
_cell.length_a   1.000
_cell.length_b   1.000
_cell.length_c   1.000
_cell.angle_alpha   90.00
_cell.angle_beta   90.00
_cell.angle_gamma   90.00
#
_symmetry.space_group_name_H-M   'P 1'
#
loop_
_entity.id
_entity.type
_entity.pdbx_description
1 polymer ?
#
loop_
_entity_poly.entity_id
_entity_poly.type
_entity_poly.pdbx_seq_one_letter_code
_entity_poly.pdbx_strand_id
1 'polypeptide(L)'
;MIANDPGTSSLPTNLSATVFSGVLLVVAYSVADVLVRTNRKRRLMGEAALHDGQVGYVRTLLSVLEPSVVAWTVVPIALLATLQAMVSQGLFTGGNSIDRLSAVTFAGIALLLVRNWLEELATSWASHMGAHFLRSNLRALHAGATVVILVAISILGALAIEVPSNDAIKSLPARYFLLEVAIILLFVVTAYFLSLGHGVGPAIVAVACLVIGIAEYFVILFRNSAITFSDLHALGTAAEVSSGYTFTLTDDVMVAATYAMVAYVLAGYLVPWAPARRDVPWWRRRGTTNLAAAAVACAATLALVLVPNYRTAFGVNISYWDSVASYKQYGFLPSFVMGVREAQIRRPADYSESRAKRLEKSYAAKFDAQNNTDARKAAEQQFAQTKPTVIAVMNETFSDMSVFEDIKAAGYDGPQYLKYGLTDSLQQGALDVSVRGGGTCNSEFEFLTGISMGFVPANVFPYQTYSLGRVDNLARQFKGLGYHTVALHPNLGTNWNRNMAYRELGFDRFLDIDSFPKDAPTLHAGVRDSVTYDKVIDLVEKSDGPQFILDVTMQNHGGYNLRNTPADILTGYNVEGAGNNDDLNEYLSVIGASDEDLRAFVERLSTIGKPVVLAFFGDHQPGISPAYNDASYPGEAEPGHSARTYQTRYVIWANYDVAGRDQVAADATVSASNLGATLMNAIGAPLSRYQKAELFSTTVVPQISSLGYQTLDGTWHVMSDAQGAEEKDLADLRTMFYYEFGSRV
;
A
#
# COMPACT_ATOMS: atom_id res chain seq x y z
N MET A 1 -4.76 6.29 21.00
CA MET A 1 -5.18 7.27 22.05
C MET A 1 -4.09 7.35 23.11
N ILE A 2 -3.41 8.49 23.25
CA ILE A 2 -2.62 8.83 24.44
C ILE A 2 -3.32 10.02 25.09
N ALA A 3 -3.55 9.91 26.38
CA ALA A 3 -4.33 10.82 27.21
C ALA A 3 -3.77 12.26 27.20
N ASN A 4 -4.67 13.23 27.16
CA ASN A 4 -4.38 14.65 27.38
C ASN A 4 -3.97 14.89 28.84
N ASP A 5 -2.75 15.35 29.04
CA ASP A 5 -2.28 15.98 30.28
C ASP A 5 -2.26 17.51 30.07
N PRO A 6 -3.02 18.32 30.82
CA PRO A 6 -3.05 19.77 30.67
C PRO A 6 -1.89 20.41 31.45
N GLY A 7 -0.66 20.16 30.99
CA GLY A 7 0.54 20.83 31.45
C GLY A 7 0.90 21.98 30.51
N THR A 8 0.29 23.15 30.72
CA THR A 8 0.66 24.39 30.02
C THR A 8 2.12 24.76 30.30
N SER A 9 3.02 24.42 29.37
CA SER A 9 4.32 25.07 29.26
C SER A 9 4.22 26.12 28.16
N SER A 10 4.44 27.37 28.56
CA SER A 10 4.47 28.54 27.69
C SER A 10 5.54 28.38 26.60
N LEU A 11 5.11 28.25 25.34
CA LEU A 11 5.97 28.38 24.16
C LEU A 11 6.67 29.75 24.17
N PRO A 12 8.01 29.82 24.07
CA PRO A 12 8.69 31.09 23.88
C PRO A 12 8.56 31.51 22.41
N THR A 13 7.49 32.21 22.07
CA THR A 13 7.20 32.74 20.71
C THR A 13 8.02 33.99 20.31
N ASN A 14 9.05 34.37 21.07
CA ASN A 14 9.75 35.66 20.88
C ASN A 14 11.17 35.59 20.30
N LEU A 15 11.69 34.41 19.94
CA LEU A 15 13.04 34.32 19.34
C LEU A 15 13.05 34.50 17.81
N SER A 16 11.96 34.17 17.09
CA SER A 16 12.00 34.07 15.62
C SER A 16 12.10 35.43 14.91
N ALA A 17 11.35 36.46 15.33
CA ALA A 17 11.34 37.78 14.67
C ALA A 17 12.64 38.58 14.89
N THR A 18 13.22 38.48 16.08
CA THR A 18 14.45 39.20 16.45
C THR A 18 15.69 38.55 15.79
N VAL A 19 15.70 37.22 15.69
CA VAL A 19 16.74 36.49 14.94
C VAL A 19 16.60 36.73 13.44
N PHE A 20 15.39 36.74 12.88
CA PHE A 20 15.16 37.09 11.47
C PHE A 20 15.69 38.48 11.12
N SER A 21 15.38 39.47 11.96
CA SER A 21 15.81 40.86 11.76
C SER A 21 17.32 41.03 11.93
N GLY A 22 17.91 40.37 12.93
CA GLY A 22 19.35 40.38 13.16
C GLY A 22 20.15 39.67 12.06
N VAL A 23 19.63 38.57 11.51
CA VAL A 23 20.29 37.78 10.46
C VAL A 23 20.16 38.44 9.09
N LEU A 24 19.03 39.08 8.76
CA LEU A 24 18.92 39.96 7.59
C LEU A 24 19.95 41.10 7.65
N LEU A 25 20.18 41.66 8.85
CA LEU A 25 21.22 42.65 9.07
C LEU A 25 22.62 42.07 8.82
N VAL A 26 22.91 40.86 9.30
CA VAL A 26 24.22 40.19 9.11
C VAL A 26 24.45 39.76 7.67
N VAL A 27 23.43 39.31 6.94
CA VAL A 27 23.52 39.01 5.50
C VAL A 27 23.76 40.31 4.73
N ALA A 28 23.01 41.37 5.05
CA ALA A 28 23.24 42.70 4.47
C ALA A 28 24.65 43.23 4.80
N TYR A 29 25.15 43.00 6.01
CA TYR A 29 26.49 43.42 6.45
C TYR A 29 27.61 42.59 5.81
N SER A 30 27.44 41.28 5.65
CA SER A 30 28.43 40.39 5.03
C SER A 30 28.52 40.65 3.52
N VAL A 31 27.37 40.88 2.87
CA VAL A 31 27.32 41.34 1.47
C VAL A 31 27.96 42.73 1.35
N ALA A 32 27.71 43.64 2.30
CA ALA A 32 28.35 44.95 2.33
C ALA A 32 29.88 44.88 2.55
N ASP A 33 30.39 44.00 3.43
CA ASP A 33 31.84 43.87 3.68
C ASP A 33 32.57 43.24 2.47
N VAL A 34 31.96 42.24 1.83
CA VAL A 34 32.45 41.68 0.56
C VAL A 34 32.52 42.78 -0.50
N LEU A 35 31.47 43.60 -0.64
CA LEU A 35 31.40 44.73 -1.56
C LEU A 35 32.41 45.84 -1.24
N VAL A 36 32.69 46.15 0.03
CA VAL A 36 33.72 47.12 0.44
C VAL A 36 35.11 46.61 0.06
N ARG A 37 35.37 45.30 0.17
CA ARG A 37 36.64 44.69 -0.24
C ARG A 37 36.82 44.63 -1.76
N THR A 38 35.77 44.33 -2.54
CA THR A 38 35.82 44.45 -4.02
C THR A 38 35.91 45.90 -4.48
N ASN A 39 35.25 46.85 -3.79
CA ASN A 39 35.41 48.28 -4.06
C ASN A 39 36.81 48.80 -3.70
N ARG A 40 37.52 48.21 -2.73
CA ARG A 40 38.93 48.57 -2.47
C ARG A 40 39.85 48.19 -3.63
N LYS A 41 39.53 47.13 -4.38
CA LYS A 41 40.20 46.75 -5.63
C LYS A 41 39.81 47.66 -6.81
N ARG A 42 38.56 48.15 -6.86
CA ARG A 42 38.10 49.11 -7.88
C ARG A 42 38.49 50.57 -7.60
N ARG A 43 38.70 50.97 -6.34
CA ARG A 43 39.22 52.31 -5.97
C ARG A 43 40.66 52.57 -6.39
N LEU A 44 41.40 51.53 -6.81
CA LEU A 44 42.68 51.69 -7.53
C LEU A 44 42.48 52.00 -9.02
N MET A 45 41.24 52.05 -9.52
CA MET A 45 40.87 52.44 -10.88
C MET A 45 39.64 53.36 -10.87
N GLY A 46 39.87 54.66 -10.63
CA GLY A 46 39.02 55.79 -11.09
C GLY A 46 37.65 56.01 -10.42
N GLU A 47 37.47 57.19 -9.81
CA GLU A 47 36.20 57.65 -9.21
C GLU A 47 35.24 58.33 -10.20
N ALA A 48 33.93 58.11 -10.01
CA ALA A 48 32.78 59.04 -10.13
C ALA A 48 31.48 58.20 -10.18
N ALA A 49 30.34 58.46 -9.54
CA ALA A 49 29.85 59.46 -8.60
C ALA A 49 28.60 58.85 -7.92
N LEU A 50 28.28 59.31 -6.71
CA LEU A 50 27.12 58.91 -5.89
C LEU A 50 26.02 59.98 -6.01
N HIS A 51 24.78 59.57 -6.32
CA HIS A 51 23.53 60.19 -5.84
C HIS A 51 22.33 59.34 -6.27
N ASP A 52 21.68 58.64 -5.33
CA ASP A 52 20.24 58.76 -5.00
C ASP A 52 19.83 57.72 -3.94
N GLY A 53 18.88 58.09 -3.07
CA GLY A 53 18.54 57.41 -1.80
C GLY A 53 18.13 55.94 -1.90
N GLN A 54 18.18 55.22 -0.76
CA GLN A 54 17.95 53.78 -0.44
C GLN A 54 17.55 52.79 -1.56
N VAL A 55 16.70 53.17 -2.52
CA VAL A 55 16.45 52.47 -3.79
C VAL A 55 17.71 52.35 -4.67
N GLY A 56 18.58 53.37 -4.68
CA GLY A 56 19.87 53.35 -5.38
C GLY A 56 20.82 52.31 -4.82
N TYR A 57 20.86 52.15 -3.50
CA TYR A 57 21.71 51.18 -2.82
C TYR A 57 21.31 49.74 -3.14
N VAL A 58 20.01 49.43 -3.17
CA VAL A 58 19.48 48.12 -3.58
C VAL A 58 19.72 47.85 -5.07
N ARG A 59 19.56 48.86 -5.93
CA ARG A 59 19.91 48.75 -7.37
C ARG A 59 21.39 48.49 -7.59
N THR A 60 22.28 49.16 -6.85
CA THR A 60 23.72 48.92 -6.91
C THR A 60 24.08 47.54 -6.33
N LEU A 61 23.44 47.10 -5.24
CA LEU A 61 23.62 45.76 -4.65
C LEU A 61 23.23 44.64 -5.64
N LEU A 62 22.07 44.79 -6.29
CA LEU A 62 21.56 43.85 -7.31
C LEU A 62 22.38 43.91 -8.61
N SER A 63 22.99 45.05 -8.95
CA SER A 63 23.84 45.18 -10.13
C SER A 63 25.20 44.47 -10.01
N VAL A 64 25.57 44.02 -8.79
CA VAL A 64 26.83 43.31 -8.52
C VAL A 64 26.62 41.79 -8.34
N LEU A 65 25.39 41.36 -8.05
CA LEU A 65 25.07 39.93 -7.95
C LEU A 65 24.74 39.37 -9.33
N GLU A 66 25.43 38.29 -9.72
CA GLU A 66 25.10 37.62 -10.96
C GLU A 66 23.66 37.06 -10.92
N PRO A 67 22.91 37.11 -12.04
CA PRO A 67 21.56 36.54 -12.11
C PRO A 67 21.49 35.06 -11.68
N SER A 68 22.59 34.31 -11.88
CA SER A 68 22.75 32.91 -11.45
C SER A 68 22.69 32.78 -9.93
N VAL A 69 23.40 33.63 -9.18
CA VAL A 69 23.44 33.63 -7.71
C VAL A 69 22.05 33.97 -7.16
N VAL A 70 21.40 34.99 -7.74
CA VAL A 70 20.04 35.37 -7.35
C VAL A 70 19.08 34.19 -7.51
N ALA A 71 19.12 33.50 -8.66
CA ALA A 71 18.24 32.35 -8.93
C ALA A 71 18.41 31.21 -7.90
N TRP A 72 19.64 30.90 -7.48
CA TRP A 72 19.89 29.86 -6.46
C TRP A 72 19.46 30.27 -5.04
N THR A 73 19.32 31.56 -4.76
CA THR A 73 18.84 32.03 -3.44
C THR A 73 17.31 32.05 -3.30
N VAL A 74 16.56 32.04 -4.41
CA VAL A 74 15.08 32.12 -4.37
C VAL A 74 14.45 30.96 -3.61
N VAL A 75 14.87 29.72 -3.88
CA VAL A 75 14.32 28.53 -3.23
C VAL A 75 14.54 28.54 -1.72
N PRO A 76 15.76 28.73 -1.19
CA PRO A 76 15.95 28.82 0.26
C PRO A 76 15.20 29.99 0.93
N ILE A 77 15.06 31.14 0.25
CA ILE A 77 14.26 32.25 0.77
C ILE A 77 12.77 31.86 0.84
N ALA A 78 12.25 31.21 -0.20
CA ALA A 78 10.88 30.71 -0.22
C ALA A 78 10.65 29.66 0.88
N LEU A 79 11.61 28.75 1.11
CA LEU A 79 11.54 27.76 2.19
C LEU A 79 11.41 28.43 3.57
N LEU A 80 12.22 29.45 3.86
CA LEU A 80 12.13 30.20 5.13
C LEU A 80 10.75 30.85 5.33
N ALA A 81 10.18 31.43 4.27
CA ALA A 81 8.82 31.99 4.32
C ALA A 81 7.76 30.91 4.58
N THR A 82 7.89 29.74 3.94
CA THR A 82 7.01 28.60 4.16
C THR A 82 7.10 28.09 5.59
N LEU A 83 8.30 27.93 6.16
CA LEU A 83 8.49 27.49 7.55
C LEU A 83 7.81 28.45 8.53
N GLN A 84 7.93 29.77 8.29
CA GLN A 84 7.26 30.76 9.12
C GLN A 84 5.73 30.66 9.03
N ALA A 85 5.18 30.46 7.83
CA ALA A 85 3.76 30.23 7.63
C ALA A 85 3.29 28.96 8.36
N MET A 86 4.03 27.86 8.26
CA MET A 86 3.72 26.60 8.93
C MET A 86 3.66 26.72 10.45
N VAL A 87 4.64 27.40 11.07
CA VAL A 87 4.64 27.67 12.51
C VAL A 87 3.44 28.52 12.90
N SER A 88 3.12 29.56 12.12
CA SER A 88 1.99 30.44 12.40
C SER A 88 0.63 29.74 12.32
N GLN A 89 0.53 28.67 11.54
CA GLN A 89 -0.68 27.87 11.33
C GLN A 89 -0.75 26.62 12.21
N GLY A 90 0.26 26.35 13.05
CA GLY A 90 0.30 25.16 13.91
C GLY A 90 0.46 23.84 13.14
N LEU A 91 1.03 23.87 11.94
CA LEU A 91 1.22 22.69 11.07
C LEU A 91 2.48 21.88 11.39
N PHE A 92 3.11 22.13 12.53
CA PHE A 92 4.34 21.48 12.99
C PHE A 92 4.24 21.14 14.48
N THR A 93 4.56 19.90 14.82
CA THR A 93 4.43 19.36 16.19
C THR A 93 5.77 18.95 16.81
N GLY A 94 6.90 19.33 16.21
CA GLY A 94 8.25 18.96 16.66
C GLY A 94 8.97 19.99 17.53
N GLY A 95 10.17 19.63 17.99
CA GLY A 95 11.06 20.49 18.78
C GLY A 95 11.96 21.39 17.91
N ASN A 96 13.26 21.46 18.25
CA ASN A 96 14.21 22.43 17.66
C ASN A 96 14.70 22.04 16.24
N SER A 97 14.05 21.10 15.54
CA SER A 97 14.44 20.72 14.16
C SER A 97 14.21 21.85 13.15
N ILE A 98 13.15 22.64 13.35
CA ILE A 98 12.82 23.78 12.50
C ILE A 98 13.85 24.92 12.61
N ASP A 99 14.41 25.13 13.80
CA ASP A 99 15.49 26.08 14.03
C ASP A 99 16.77 25.63 13.33
N ARG A 100 17.07 24.32 13.38
CA ARG A 100 18.21 23.72 12.67
C ARG A 100 18.08 23.87 11.17
N LEU A 101 16.91 23.56 10.60
CA LEU A 101 16.63 23.75 9.18
C LEU A 101 16.82 25.22 8.80
N SER A 102 16.23 26.14 9.56
CA SER A 102 16.36 27.59 9.33
C SER A 102 17.82 28.03 9.34
N ALA A 103 18.61 27.61 10.33
CA ALA A 103 20.03 27.93 10.42
C ALA A 103 20.84 27.40 9.23
N VAL A 104 20.58 26.16 8.79
CA VAL A 104 21.21 25.56 7.60
C VAL A 104 20.81 26.32 6.34
N THR A 105 19.54 26.71 6.21
CA THR A 105 19.06 27.50 5.06
C THR A 105 19.73 28.88 5.01
N PHE A 106 19.89 29.56 6.15
CA PHE A 106 20.63 30.83 6.22
C PHE A 106 22.11 30.67 5.85
N ALA A 107 22.78 29.65 6.42
CA ALA A 107 24.17 29.35 6.07
C ALA A 107 24.31 29.01 4.58
N GLY A 108 23.34 28.28 4.02
CA GLY A 108 23.23 27.96 2.60
C GLY A 108 23.11 29.20 1.72
N ILE A 109 22.24 30.16 2.08
CA ILE A 109 22.13 31.45 1.37
C ILE A 109 23.48 32.18 1.40
N ALA A 110 24.12 32.27 2.57
CA ALA A 110 25.43 32.94 2.69
C ALA A 110 26.50 32.28 1.80
N LEU A 111 26.55 30.94 1.78
CA LEU A 111 27.44 30.15 0.93
C LEU A 111 27.18 30.41 -0.57
N LEU A 112 25.92 30.39 -0.99
CA LEU A 112 25.52 30.66 -2.38
C LEU A 112 25.88 32.09 -2.82
N LEU A 113 25.74 33.08 -1.93
CA LEU A 113 26.09 34.48 -2.21
C LEU A 113 27.60 34.67 -2.43
N VAL A 114 28.45 33.86 -1.77
CA VAL A 114 29.92 33.93 -1.95
C VAL A 114 30.47 32.94 -2.99
N ARG A 115 29.60 32.15 -3.64
CA ARG A 115 29.98 31.12 -4.61
C ARG A 115 30.93 31.63 -5.70
N ASN A 116 30.54 32.70 -6.40
CA ASN A 116 31.32 33.24 -7.52
C ASN A 116 32.68 33.78 -7.04
N TRP A 117 32.73 34.37 -5.84
CA TRP A 117 33.98 34.83 -5.24
C TRP A 117 34.92 33.66 -4.92
N LEU A 118 34.39 32.53 -4.42
CA LEU A 118 35.18 31.31 -4.18
C LEU A 118 35.70 30.70 -5.50
N GLU A 119 34.89 30.71 -6.56
CA GLU A 119 35.30 30.27 -7.90
C GLU A 119 36.42 31.16 -8.47
N GLU A 120 36.29 32.48 -8.35
CA GLU A 120 37.33 33.45 -8.73
C GLU A 120 38.61 33.29 -7.92
N LEU A 121 38.51 33.05 -6.61
CA LEU A 121 39.66 32.82 -5.75
C LEU A 121 40.40 31.53 -6.15
N ALA A 122 39.68 30.44 -6.39
CA ALA A 122 40.24 29.16 -6.81
C ALA A 122 40.94 29.25 -8.17
N THR A 123 40.32 29.95 -9.13
CA THR A 123 40.90 30.17 -10.47
C THR A 123 42.09 31.14 -10.44
N SER A 124 42.05 32.17 -9.58
CA SER A 124 43.15 33.11 -9.38
C SER A 124 44.37 32.44 -8.74
N TRP A 125 44.16 31.62 -7.71
CA TRP A 125 45.22 30.86 -7.04
C TRP A 125 45.89 29.87 -8.01
N ALA A 126 45.08 29.18 -8.82
CA ALA A 126 45.55 28.32 -9.91
C ALA A 126 46.39 29.05 -10.96
N SER A 127 46.07 30.32 -11.26
CA SER A 127 46.79 31.12 -12.26
C SER A 127 48.16 31.61 -11.77
N HIS A 128 48.33 31.83 -10.46
CA HIS A 128 49.58 32.32 -9.87
C HIS A 128 50.65 31.23 -9.71
N MET A 129 50.28 29.95 -9.70
CA MET A 129 51.21 28.82 -9.51
C MET A 129 51.84 28.25 -10.81
N GLY A 130 51.67 28.95 -11.95
CA GLY A 130 52.45 28.78 -13.19
C GLY A 130 52.99 27.39 -13.55
N ALA A 131 52.16 26.47 -14.06
CA ALA A 131 52.63 25.35 -14.88
C ALA A 131 51.50 24.71 -15.72
N HIS A 132 51.81 24.32 -16.96
CA HIS A 132 50.93 23.50 -17.80
C HIS A 132 50.55 22.16 -17.12
N PHE A 133 51.43 21.64 -16.26
CA PHE A 133 51.23 20.46 -15.38
C PHE A 133 50.10 20.66 -14.36
N LEU A 134 49.85 21.89 -13.89
CA LEU A 134 48.75 22.15 -12.95
C LEU A 134 47.37 22.21 -13.63
N ARG A 135 47.28 22.57 -14.92
CA ARG A 135 45.97 22.67 -15.61
C ARG A 135 45.29 21.32 -15.80
N SER A 136 46.05 20.25 -16.04
CA SER A 136 45.52 18.88 -16.04
C SER A 136 45.10 18.45 -14.63
N ASN A 137 45.91 18.78 -13.62
CA ASN A 137 45.61 18.45 -12.22
C ASN A 137 44.37 19.21 -11.71
N LEU A 138 44.16 20.45 -12.12
CA LEU A 138 42.98 21.24 -11.74
C LEU A 138 41.69 20.75 -12.40
N ARG A 139 41.76 20.29 -13.65
CA ARG A 139 40.62 19.61 -14.30
C ARG A 139 40.29 18.31 -13.59
N ALA A 140 41.31 17.54 -13.21
CA ALA A 140 41.13 16.31 -12.44
C ALA A 140 40.55 16.60 -11.04
N LEU A 141 41.03 17.66 -10.37
CA LEU A 141 40.50 18.11 -9.07
C LEU A 141 39.05 18.58 -9.18
N HIS A 142 38.70 19.35 -10.21
CA HIS A 142 37.32 19.77 -10.43
C HIS A 142 36.42 18.57 -10.75
N ALA A 143 36.85 17.66 -11.62
CA ALA A 143 36.11 16.43 -11.90
C ALA A 143 35.96 15.58 -10.63
N GLY A 144 37.00 15.46 -9.82
CA GLY A 144 36.95 14.79 -8.51
C GLY A 144 35.97 15.45 -7.55
N ALA A 145 36.00 16.79 -7.44
CA ALA A 145 35.06 17.55 -6.63
C ALA A 145 33.62 17.39 -7.12
N THR A 146 33.38 17.42 -8.44
CA THR A 146 32.07 17.12 -9.04
C THR A 146 31.59 15.74 -8.63
N VAL A 147 32.43 14.71 -8.75
CA VAL A 147 32.06 13.34 -8.35
C VAL A 147 31.72 13.27 -6.87
N VAL A 148 32.54 13.87 -6.00
CA VAL A 148 32.28 13.92 -4.54
C VAL A 148 30.96 14.63 -4.24
N ILE A 149 30.68 15.76 -4.90
CA ILE A 149 29.43 16.50 -4.72
C ILE A 149 28.22 15.66 -5.19
N LEU A 150 28.31 15.00 -6.35
CA LEU A 150 27.22 14.15 -6.86
C LEU A 150 26.94 12.99 -5.90
N VAL A 151 27.98 12.33 -5.37
CA VAL A 151 27.84 11.27 -4.36
C VAL A 151 27.24 11.82 -3.06
N ALA A 152 27.68 12.98 -2.58
CA ALA A 152 27.13 13.60 -1.39
C ALA A 152 25.65 13.96 -1.56
N ILE A 153 25.25 14.51 -2.71
CA ILE A 153 23.85 14.78 -3.04
C ILE A 153 23.03 13.49 -3.00
N SER A 154 23.55 12.37 -3.52
CA SER A 154 22.84 11.09 -3.50
C SER A 154 22.67 10.52 -2.10
N ILE A 155 23.68 10.63 -1.24
CA ILE A 155 23.60 10.19 0.17
C ILE A 155 22.57 11.04 0.92
N LEU A 156 22.62 12.36 0.75
CA LEU A 156 21.65 13.28 1.35
C LEU A 156 20.23 13.05 0.81
N GLY A 157 20.09 12.71 -0.47
CA GLY A 157 18.83 12.32 -1.10
C GLY A 157 18.25 11.04 -0.48
N ALA A 158 19.07 10.01 -0.28
CA ALA A 158 18.65 8.78 0.39
C ALA A 158 18.17 9.07 1.83
N LEU A 159 18.92 9.89 2.57
CA LEU A 159 18.51 10.30 3.93
C LEU A 159 17.22 11.14 3.92
N ALA A 160 16.99 11.97 2.90
CA ALA A 160 15.77 12.75 2.76
C ALA A 160 14.54 11.88 2.43
N ILE A 161 14.73 10.73 1.79
CA ILE A 161 13.67 9.72 1.57
C ILE A 161 13.41 8.92 2.85
N GLU A 162 14.46 8.41 3.49
CA GLU A 162 14.34 7.43 4.57
C GLU A 162 13.91 8.03 5.91
N VAL A 163 14.50 9.15 6.31
CA VAL A 163 14.33 9.68 7.68
C VAL A 163 12.87 9.99 8.07
N PRO A 164 12.00 10.54 7.20
CA PRO A 164 10.60 10.80 7.54
C PRO A 164 9.82 9.56 8.00
N SER A 165 10.20 8.38 7.51
CA SER A 165 9.37 7.17 7.54
C SER A 165 10.05 5.95 8.15
N ASN A 166 11.38 5.97 8.27
CA ASN A 166 12.19 4.85 8.75
C ASN A 166 12.86 5.19 10.10
N ASP A 167 12.13 4.96 11.18
CA ASP A 167 12.64 5.02 12.56
C ASP A 167 13.80 4.04 12.83
N ALA A 168 13.91 2.98 12.02
CA ALA A 168 14.94 1.95 12.07
C ALA A 168 16.14 2.23 11.13
N ILE A 169 16.29 3.44 10.59
CA ILE A 169 17.36 3.79 9.64
C ILE A 169 18.77 3.47 10.15
N LYS A 170 19.00 3.56 11.48
CA LYS A 170 20.31 3.24 12.09
C LYS A 170 20.63 1.73 12.04
N SER A 171 19.61 0.89 11.95
CA SER A 171 19.72 -0.57 11.81
C SER A 171 19.61 -1.05 10.35
N LEU A 172 19.36 -0.15 9.38
CA LEU A 172 19.32 -0.48 7.96
C LEU A 172 20.67 -1.06 7.51
N PRO A 173 20.72 -2.30 7.00
CA PRO A 173 21.98 -2.87 6.54
C PRO A 173 22.61 -2.02 5.43
N ALA A 174 23.91 -1.72 5.59
CA ALA A 174 24.63 -0.80 4.70
C ALA A 174 24.53 -1.16 3.21
N ARG A 175 24.42 -2.45 2.87
CA ARG A 175 24.26 -2.90 1.46
C ARG A 175 22.99 -2.37 0.80
N TYR A 176 21.89 -2.26 1.54
CA TYR A 176 20.61 -1.80 1.01
C TYR A 176 20.59 -0.28 0.91
N PHE A 177 21.11 0.41 1.92
CA PHE A 177 21.31 1.86 1.84
C PHE A 177 22.25 2.26 0.69
N LEU A 178 23.34 1.50 0.45
CA LEU A 178 24.24 1.74 -0.67
C LEU A 178 23.59 1.44 -2.03
N LEU A 179 22.70 0.45 -2.11
CA LEU A 179 21.92 0.17 -3.32
C LEU A 179 20.97 1.32 -3.63
N GLU A 180 20.30 1.87 -2.61
CA GLU A 180 19.47 3.07 -2.73
C GLU A 180 20.27 4.29 -3.18
N VAL A 181 21.41 4.56 -2.53
CA VAL A 181 22.34 5.63 -2.94
C VAL A 181 22.82 5.44 -4.38
N ALA A 182 23.06 4.20 -4.83
CA ALA A 182 23.46 3.92 -6.20
C ALA A 182 22.34 4.23 -7.21
N ILE A 183 21.09 3.88 -6.89
CA ILE A 183 19.92 4.24 -7.71
C ILE A 183 19.82 5.76 -7.82
N ILE A 184 19.85 6.48 -6.69
CA ILE A 184 19.78 7.95 -6.67
C ILE A 184 20.96 8.57 -7.42
N LEU A 185 22.17 8.04 -7.26
CA LEU A 185 23.36 8.53 -7.97
C LEU A 185 23.20 8.46 -9.48
N LEU A 186 22.63 7.38 -10.03
CA LEU A 186 22.40 7.28 -11.47
C LEU A 186 21.37 8.31 -11.95
N PHE A 187 20.32 8.58 -11.18
CA PHE A 187 19.38 9.68 -11.45
C PHE A 187 20.06 11.06 -11.39
N VAL A 188 20.85 11.32 -10.34
CA VAL A 188 21.59 12.58 -10.15
C VAL A 188 22.58 12.81 -11.29
N VAL A 189 23.34 11.79 -11.69
CA VAL A 189 24.30 11.86 -12.81
C VAL A 189 23.58 12.09 -14.14
N THR A 190 22.46 11.39 -14.38
CA THR A 190 21.64 11.61 -15.58
C THR A 190 21.13 13.05 -15.64
N ALA A 191 20.58 13.56 -14.54
CA ALA A 191 20.07 14.92 -14.44
C ALA A 191 21.19 15.98 -14.59
N TYR A 192 22.38 15.72 -14.04
CA TYR A 192 23.57 16.57 -14.20
C TYR A 192 23.95 16.73 -15.67
N PHE A 193 24.02 15.63 -16.42
CA PHE A 193 24.35 15.69 -17.83
C PHE A 193 23.22 16.29 -18.68
N LEU A 194 21.94 16.01 -18.38
CA LEU A 194 20.81 16.65 -19.06
C LEU A 194 20.77 18.17 -18.86
N SER A 195 21.22 18.64 -17.69
CA SER A 195 21.40 20.07 -17.40
C SER A 195 22.74 20.64 -17.86
N LEU A 196 23.40 19.95 -18.81
CA LEU A 196 24.65 20.37 -19.46
C LEU A 196 25.83 20.54 -18.49
N GLY A 197 25.82 19.79 -17.38
CA GLY A 197 26.83 19.85 -16.33
C GLY A 197 26.60 20.95 -15.29
N HIS A 198 25.38 21.49 -15.20
CA HIS A 198 24.99 22.43 -14.15
C HIS A 198 24.29 21.70 -13.01
N GLY A 199 24.30 22.30 -11.83
CA GLY A 199 23.62 21.75 -10.66
C GLY A 199 22.11 21.72 -10.68
N VAL A 200 21.45 22.36 -11.65
CA VAL A 200 19.97 22.47 -11.67
C VAL A 200 19.32 21.09 -11.71
N GLY A 201 19.84 20.16 -12.51
CA GLY A 201 19.33 18.78 -12.55
C GLY A 201 19.46 18.06 -11.20
N PRO A 202 20.67 17.95 -10.61
CA PRO A 202 20.88 17.39 -9.27
C PRO A 202 20.01 18.03 -8.18
N ALA A 203 19.79 19.35 -8.22
CA ALA A 203 18.91 20.04 -7.28
C ALA A 203 17.45 19.59 -7.42
N ILE A 204 16.95 19.39 -8.64
CA ILE A 204 15.60 18.84 -8.88
C ILE A 204 15.48 17.43 -8.28
N VAL A 205 16.50 16.58 -8.46
CA VAL A 205 16.51 15.23 -7.89
C VAL A 205 16.50 15.28 -6.35
N ALA A 206 17.28 16.16 -5.73
CA ALA A 206 17.29 16.32 -4.28
C ALA A 206 15.92 16.76 -3.72
N VAL A 207 15.24 17.68 -4.42
CA VAL A 207 13.87 18.10 -4.06
C VAL A 207 12.88 16.95 -4.26
N ALA A 208 13.00 16.18 -5.34
CA ALA A 208 12.16 15.01 -5.57
C ALA A 208 12.32 13.95 -4.47
N CYS A 209 13.55 13.69 -3.99
CA CYS A 209 13.81 12.81 -2.85
C CYS A 209 13.04 13.26 -1.59
N LEU A 210 13.06 14.55 -1.27
CA LEU A 210 12.29 15.08 -0.13
C LEU A 210 10.78 14.89 -0.33
N VAL A 211 10.26 15.17 -1.53
CA VAL A 211 8.84 15.00 -1.83
C VAL A 211 8.42 13.54 -1.67
N ILE A 212 9.24 12.60 -2.14
CA ILE A 212 9.02 11.16 -1.96
C ILE A 212 9.00 10.79 -0.47
N GLY A 213 9.98 11.24 0.31
CA GLY A 213 10.03 10.98 1.76
C GLY A 213 8.82 11.52 2.51
N ILE A 214 8.36 12.74 2.18
CA ILE A 214 7.14 13.34 2.76
C ILE A 214 5.89 12.55 2.34
N ALA A 215 5.81 12.14 1.07
CA ALA A 215 4.69 11.35 0.58
C ALA A 215 4.62 10.00 1.31
N GLU A 216 5.75 9.30 1.45
CA GLU A 216 5.83 8.02 2.16
C GLU A 216 5.40 8.18 3.62
N TYR A 217 5.84 9.24 4.29
CA TYR A 217 5.46 9.53 5.67
C TYR A 217 3.93 9.60 5.84
N PHE A 218 3.25 10.36 4.98
CA PHE A 218 1.80 10.49 5.05
C PHE A 218 1.07 9.21 4.62
N VAL A 219 1.59 8.47 3.64
CA VAL A 219 0.99 7.19 3.23
C VAL A 219 1.05 6.18 4.37
N ILE A 220 2.20 6.04 5.04
CA ILE A 220 2.32 5.19 6.23
C ILE A 220 1.40 5.67 7.36
N LEU A 221 1.36 6.99 7.61
CA LEU A 221 0.52 7.54 8.68
C LEU A 221 -0.97 7.24 8.51
N PHE A 222 -1.48 7.29 7.27
CA PHE A 222 -2.92 7.13 7.00
C PHE A 222 -3.35 5.72 6.62
N ARG A 223 -2.45 4.91 6.08
CA ARG A 223 -2.76 3.57 5.54
C ARG A 223 -2.03 2.43 6.25
N ASN A 224 -1.02 2.75 7.07
CA ASN A 224 -0.11 1.76 7.66
C ASN A 224 0.51 0.82 6.60
N SER A 225 0.78 1.35 5.41
CA SER A 225 1.40 0.66 4.28
C SER A 225 2.42 1.59 3.62
N ALA A 226 3.39 1.02 2.91
CA ALA A 226 4.31 1.80 2.08
C ALA A 226 3.66 2.25 0.76
N ILE A 227 4.21 3.26 0.09
CA ILE A 227 3.82 3.61 -1.28
C ILE A 227 4.04 2.43 -2.21
N THR A 228 3.01 2.09 -2.97
CA THR A 228 3.01 1.00 -3.95
C THR A 228 2.92 1.54 -5.37
N PHE A 229 3.03 0.66 -6.37
CA PHE A 229 2.90 1.04 -7.77
C PHE A 229 1.52 1.62 -8.12
N SER A 230 0.45 1.10 -7.53
CA SER A 230 -0.92 1.55 -7.84
C SER A 230 -1.19 2.98 -7.36
N ASP A 231 -0.50 3.42 -6.31
CA ASP A 231 -0.64 4.77 -5.76
C ASP A 231 -0.25 5.86 -6.78
N LEU A 232 0.68 5.56 -7.69
CA LEU A 232 1.06 6.47 -8.77
C LEU A 232 -0.08 6.70 -9.77
N HIS A 233 -0.98 5.74 -9.93
CA HIS A 233 -2.15 5.85 -10.79
C HIS A 233 -3.38 6.42 -10.07
N ALA A 234 -3.35 6.49 -8.74
CA ALA A 234 -4.46 6.95 -7.88
C ALA A 234 -4.34 8.42 -7.41
N LEU A 235 -3.44 9.23 -7.98
CA LEU A 235 -3.22 10.62 -7.57
C LEU A 235 -4.49 11.51 -7.60
N GLY A 236 -5.47 11.17 -8.45
CA GLY A 236 -6.75 11.89 -8.53
C GLY A 236 -7.67 11.68 -7.32
N THR A 237 -7.63 10.52 -6.68
CA THR A 237 -8.43 10.16 -5.50
C THR A 237 -7.81 10.68 -4.20
N ALA A 238 -6.48 10.86 -4.16
CA ALA A 238 -5.76 11.33 -2.97
C ALA A 238 -6.22 12.72 -2.47
N ALA A 239 -6.67 13.61 -3.37
CA ALA A 239 -7.14 14.95 -3.02
C ALA A 239 -8.54 14.96 -2.37
N GLU A 240 -9.42 13.99 -2.69
CA GLU A 240 -10.70 13.84 -1.99
C GLU A 240 -10.50 13.25 -0.59
N VAL A 241 -9.52 12.36 -0.44
CA VAL A 241 -9.18 11.67 0.81
C VAL A 241 -8.53 12.60 1.82
N SER A 242 -7.73 13.57 1.36
CA SER A 242 -6.98 14.52 2.21
C SER A 242 -7.87 15.54 2.94
N SER A 243 -9.09 15.77 2.48
CA SER A 243 -9.99 16.79 3.03
C SER A 243 -10.44 16.56 4.48
N GLY A 244 -10.27 15.33 4.99
CA GLY A 244 -10.57 14.94 6.38
C GLY A 244 -9.35 14.82 7.31
N TYR A 245 -8.13 14.99 6.80
CA TYR A 245 -6.90 14.81 7.58
C TYR A 245 -6.17 16.12 7.82
N THR A 246 -5.63 16.28 9.03
CA THR A 246 -4.69 17.36 9.35
C THR A 246 -3.27 16.92 9.01
N PHE A 247 -2.66 17.59 8.04
CA PHE A 247 -1.26 17.34 7.66
C PHE A 247 -0.31 18.07 8.61
N THR A 248 0.07 17.40 9.68
CA THR A 248 1.08 17.91 10.64
C THR A 248 2.45 17.31 10.34
N LEU A 249 3.49 18.15 10.21
CA LEU A 249 4.86 17.67 10.03
C LEU A 249 5.58 17.46 11.36
N THR A 250 6.43 16.43 11.40
CA THR A 250 7.22 16.02 12.57
C THR A 250 8.67 16.52 12.49
N ASP A 251 9.45 16.28 13.55
CA ASP A 251 10.89 16.57 13.57
C ASP A 251 11.66 15.84 12.48
N ASP A 252 11.29 14.60 12.16
CA ASP A 252 11.98 13.78 11.16
C ASP A 252 11.81 14.35 9.74
N VAL A 253 10.63 14.87 9.42
CA VAL A 253 10.39 15.57 8.15
C VAL A 253 11.27 16.83 8.04
N MET A 254 11.45 17.58 9.13
CA MET A 254 12.33 18.76 9.15
C MET A 254 13.81 18.39 9.02
N VAL A 255 14.22 17.26 9.61
CA VAL A 255 15.58 16.72 9.43
C VAL A 255 15.80 16.30 7.97
N ALA A 256 14.82 15.64 7.35
CA ALA A 256 14.87 15.29 5.93
C ALA A 256 14.97 16.53 5.02
N ALA A 257 14.17 17.56 5.30
CA ALA A 257 14.25 18.84 4.60
C ALA A 257 15.62 19.51 4.77
N THR A 258 16.30 19.31 5.90
CA THR A 258 17.66 19.78 6.12
C THR A 258 18.66 19.09 5.20
N TYR A 259 18.58 17.76 5.05
CA TYR A 259 19.44 17.04 4.10
C TYR A 259 19.21 17.49 2.66
N ALA A 260 17.95 17.64 2.25
CA ALA A 260 17.61 18.14 0.93
C ALA A 260 18.11 19.58 0.70
N MET A 261 18.05 20.45 1.71
CA MET A 261 18.58 21.81 1.63
C MET A 261 20.11 21.83 1.47
N VAL A 262 20.83 20.98 2.21
CA VAL A 262 22.29 20.83 2.02
C VAL A 262 22.61 20.33 0.62
N ALA A 263 21.88 19.32 0.13
CA ALA A 263 22.05 18.79 -1.23
C ALA A 263 21.78 19.87 -2.30
N TYR A 264 20.75 20.70 -2.09
CA TYR A 264 20.44 21.84 -2.97
C TYR A 264 21.59 22.87 -3.00
N VAL A 265 22.15 23.23 -1.85
CA VAL A 265 23.31 24.16 -1.78
C VAL A 265 24.52 23.57 -2.49
N LEU A 266 24.83 22.28 -2.24
CA LEU A 266 25.92 21.57 -2.91
C LEU A 266 25.75 21.54 -4.43
N ALA A 267 24.53 21.31 -4.91
CA ALA A 267 24.20 21.39 -6.32
C ALA A 267 24.49 22.78 -6.89
N GLY A 268 24.26 23.84 -6.12
CA GLY A 268 24.63 25.21 -6.47
C GLY A 268 26.10 25.39 -6.86
N TYR A 269 27.02 24.56 -6.38
CA TYR A 269 28.45 24.61 -6.72
C TYR A 269 28.84 23.74 -7.94
N LEU A 270 27.90 23.00 -8.53
CA LEU A 270 28.13 22.24 -9.75
C LEU A 270 28.05 23.17 -10.96
N VAL A 271 29.23 23.59 -11.43
CA VAL A 271 29.39 24.48 -12.57
C VAL A 271 30.29 23.83 -13.62
N PRO A 272 29.95 23.88 -14.90
CA PRO A 272 30.79 23.29 -15.93
C PRO A 272 32.19 23.96 -16.00
N TRP A 273 33.27 23.18 -15.89
CA TRP A 273 34.64 23.69 -16.06
C TRP A 273 34.84 24.47 -17.37
N ALA A 274 35.07 25.78 -17.36
CA ALA A 274 35.27 26.56 -18.60
C ALA A 274 36.75 26.69 -19.01
N PRO A 275 37.14 26.32 -20.25
CA PRO A 275 38.23 27.00 -20.94
C PRO A 275 37.66 27.75 -22.14
N ALA A 276 37.79 29.08 -22.14
CA ALA A 276 37.42 29.94 -23.25
C ALA A 276 38.12 29.51 -24.56
N ARG A 277 37.35 28.99 -25.52
CA ARG A 277 37.63 29.10 -26.95
C ARG A 277 36.34 29.56 -27.63
N ARG A 278 36.43 30.69 -28.34
CA ARG A 278 35.29 31.51 -28.82
C ARG A 278 34.64 30.97 -30.10
N ASP A 279 35.19 29.90 -30.65
CA ASP A 279 35.08 29.58 -32.07
C ASP A 279 33.91 28.63 -32.40
N VAL A 280 33.30 28.00 -31.39
CA VAL A 280 32.07 27.21 -31.52
C VAL A 280 31.12 27.54 -30.38
N PRO A 281 29.80 27.75 -30.63
CA PRO A 281 28.86 27.99 -29.55
C PRO A 281 28.95 26.87 -28.50
N TRP A 282 29.21 27.26 -27.26
CA TRP A 282 29.51 26.35 -26.14
C TRP A 282 28.44 25.26 -25.94
N TRP A 283 27.19 25.56 -26.26
CA TRP A 283 26.05 24.65 -26.20
C TRP A 283 26.08 23.54 -27.27
N ARG A 284 26.69 23.76 -28.46
CA ARG A 284 26.74 22.74 -29.53
C ARG A 284 27.78 21.64 -29.28
N ARG A 285 28.94 21.97 -28.71
CA ARG A 285 29.99 20.98 -28.39
C ARG A 285 29.72 20.22 -27.10
N ARG A 286 29.19 20.89 -26.08
CA ARG A 286 28.83 20.25 -24.80
C ARG A 286 27.50 19.54 -24.86
N GLY A 287 26.56 20.04 -25.65
CA GLY A 287 25.26 19.44 -25.83
C GLY A 287 25.36 17.99 -26.28
N THR A 288 26.17 17.69 -27.30
CA THR A 288 26.29 16.31 -27.81
C THR A 288 27.00 15.37 -26.83
N THR A 289 28.10 15.79 -26.21
CA THR A 289 28.83 14.96 -25.24
C THR A 289 28.04 14.73 -23.96
N ASN A 290 27.36 15.76 -23.45
CA ASN A 290 26.51 15.64 -22.27
C ASN A 290 25.27 14.81 -22.59
N LEU A 291 24.66 14.97 -23.76
CA LEU A 291 23.51 14.14 -24.16
C LEU A 291 23.92 12.66 -24.30
N ALA A 292 25.08 12.37 -24.87
CA ALA A 292 25.60 11.01 -24.92
C ALA A 292 25.88 10.45 -23.52
N ALA A 293 26.50 11.23 -22.63
CA ALA A 293 26.74 10.83 -21.24
C ALA A 293 25.43 10.63 -20.46
N ALA A 294 24.44 11.50 -20.66
CA ALA A 294 23.10 11.36 -20.11
C ALA A 294 22.40 10.11 -20.63
N ALA A 295 22.52 9.80 -21.92
CA ALA A 295 21.95 8.59 -22.51
C ALA A 295 22.59 7.32 -21.91
N VAL A 296 23.91 7.31 -21.71
CA VAL A 296 24.62 6.19 -21.06
C VAL A 296 24.20 6.07 -19.58
N ALA A 297 24.14 7.18 -18.84
CA ALA A 297 23.70 7.17 -17.45
C ALA A 297 22.23 6.74 -17.30
N CYS A 298 21.36 7.20 -18.21
CA CYS A 298 19.96 6.78 -18.28
C CYS A 298 19.85 5.28 -18.60
N ALA A 299 20.61 4.79 -19.58
CA ALA A 299 20.66 3.36 -19.90
C ALA A 299 21.17 2.52 -18.71
N ALA A 300 22.17 3.00 -17.96
CA ALA A 300 22.64 2.36 -16.74
C ALA A 300 21.57 2.38 -15.63
N THR A 301 20.84 3.48 -15.48
CA THR A 301 19.70 3.60 -14.53
C THR A 301 18.63 2.56 -14.87
N LEU A 302 18.19 2.53 -16.14
CA LEU A 302 17.21 1.57 -16.63
C LEU A 302 17.72 0.14 -16.48
N ALA A 303 19.00 -0.13 -16.74
CA ALA A 303 19.59 -1.44 -16.54
C ALA A 303 19.54 -1.87 -15.07
N LEU A 304 19.92 -1.00 -14.13
CA LEU A 304 19.91 -1.31 -12.69
C LEU A 304 18.49 -1.51 -12.14
N VAL A 305 17.51 -0.75 -12.63
CA VAL A 305 16.12 -0.84 -12.16
C VAL A 305 15.35 -1.98 -12.84
N LEU A 306 15.57 -2.21 -14.14
CA LEU A 306 14.73 -3.10 -14.95
C LEU A 306 15.34 -4.47 -15.26
N VAL A 307 16.64 -4.69 -15.08
CA VAL A 307 17.27 -5.97 -15.42
C VAL A 307 17.35 -6.92 -14.23
N PRO A 308 17.98 -6.56 -13.09
CA PRO A 308 18.14 -7.51 -12.00
C PRO A 308 16.79 -7.82 -11.34
N ASN A 309 16.67 -9.05 -10.84
CA ASN A 309 15.64 -9.41 -9.87
C ASN A 309 16.21 -9.09 -8.48
N TYR A 310 15.66 -8.09 -7.79
CA TYR A 310 16.23 -7.60 -6.53
C TYR A 310 16.19 -8.64 -5.41
N ARG A 311 15.26 -9.61 -5.48
CA ARG A 311 15.21 -10.75 -4.57
C ARG A 311 16.42 -11.66 -4.72
N THR A 312 16.76 -12.08 -5.94
CA THR A 312 17.87 -13.01 -6.17
C THR A 312 19.23 -12.33 -6.28
N ALA A 313 19.28 -11.12 -6.84
CA ALA A 313 20.52 -10.38 -7.05
C ALA A 313 20.99 -9.63 -5.79
N PHE A 314 20.06 -9.09 -5.00
CA PHE A 314 20.38 -8.23 -3.85
C PHE A 314 19.82 -8.74 -2.52
N GLY A 315 18.98 -9.79 -2.52
CA GLY A 315 18.37 -10.32 -1.30
C GLY A 315 17.31 -9.41 -0.70
N VAL A 316 16.59 -8.64 -1.53
CA VAL A 316 15.44 -7.81 -1.10
C VAL A 316 14.18 -8.67 -1.13
N ASN A 317 13.55 -8.91 0.02
CA ASN A 317 12.41 -9.80 0.13
C ASN A 317 11.25 -9.07 0.82
N ILE A 318 10.26 -8.63 0.04
CA ILE A 318 9.14 -7.87 0.59
C ILE A 318 8.11 -8.84 1.14
N SER A 319 7.78 -8.67 2.42
CA SER A 319 6.54 -9.15 2.99
C SER A 319 5.45 -8.14 2.66
N TYR A 320 4.51 -8.50 1.80
CA TYR A 320 3.36 -7.62 1.52
C TYR A 320 2.34 -7.63 2.68
N TRP A 321 2.47 -8.56 3.63
CA TRP A 321 1.69 -8.54 4.87
C TRP A 321 2.13 -7.34 5.74
N ASP A 322 3.45 -7.11 5.85
CA ASP A 322 4.04 -5.99 6.57
C ASP A 322 5.01 -5.24 5.65
N SER A 323 4.41 -4.46 4.74
CA SER A 323 5.16 -3.68 3.75
C SER A 323 6.05 -2.64 4.42
N VAL A 324 5.59 -2.01 5.51
CA VAL A 324 6.34 -1.00 6.24
C VAL A 324 7.61 -1.59 6.86
N ALA A 325 7.53 -2.73 7.56
CA ALA A 325 8.73 -3.37 8.11
C ALA A 325 9.73 -3.77 7.02
N SER A 326 9.23 -4.27 5.88
CA SER A 326 10.07 -4.60 4.73
C SER A 326 10.81 -3.36 4.20
N TYR A 327 10.10 -2.23 4.03
CA TYR A 327 10.71 -0.99 3.57
C TYR A 327 11.74 -0.45 4.57
N LYS A 328 11.46 -0.54 5.87
CA LYS A 328 12.43 -0.19 6.92
C LYS A 328 13.70 -1.06 6.88
N GLN A 329 13.56 -2.34 6.50
CA GLN A 329 14.65 -3.30 6.44
C GLN A 329 15.50 -3.20 5.17
N TYR A 330 14.88 -2.86 4.02
CA TYR A 330 15.53 -2.90 2.70
C TYR A 330 15.70 -1.51 2.05
N GLY A 331 15.22 -0.44 2.68
CA GLY A 331 15.16 0.90 2.12
C GLY A 331 14.00 1.07 1.15
N PHE A 332 13.57 2.32 0.96
CA PHE A 332 12.41 2.67 0.15
C PHE A 332 12.63 2.31 -1.31
N LEU A 333 13.67 2.83 -1.97
CA LEU A 333 13.84 2.63 -3.42
C LEU A 333 14.07 1.16 -3.83
N PRO A 334 14.92 0.37 -3.15
CA PRO A 334 15.06 -1.05 -3.46
C PRO A 334 13.75 -1.82 -3.28
N SER A 335 12.97 -1.49 -2.25
CA SER A 335 11.68 -2.12 -2.01
C SER A 335 10.65 -1.70 -3.05
N PHE A 336 10.56 -0.41 -3.37
CA PHE A 336 9.65 0.10 -4.37
C PHE A 336 9.90 -0.53 -5.75
N VAL A 337 11.17 -0.60 -6.19
CA VAL A 337 11.54 -1.23 -7.48
C VAL A 337 11.16 -2.71 -7.51
N MET A 338 11.35 -3.43 -6.40
CA MET A 338 10.96 -4.82 -6.29
C MET A 338 9.43 -4.98 -6.33
N GLY A 339 8.71 -4.16 -5.57
CA GLY A 339 7.25 -4.16 -5.48
C GLY A 339 6.59 -3.89 -6.84
N VAL A 340 7.09 -2.93 -7.62
CA VAL A 340 6.60 -2.64 -8.98
C VAL A 340 6.66 -3.87 -9.89
N ARG A 341 7.68 -4.73 -9.74
CA ARG A 341 7.88 -5.90 -10.60
C ARG A 341 7.05 -7.11 -10.17
N GLU A 342 6.88 -7.31 -8.87
CA GLU A 342 6.11 -8.44 -8.32
C GLU A 342 4.60 -8.18 -8.30
N ALA A 343 4.16 -6.93 -8.09
CA ALA A 343 2.74 -6.58 -8.08
C ALA A 343 2.10 -6.49 -9.47
N GLN A 344 2.87 -6.59 -10.56
CA GLN A 344 2.31 -6.46 -11.91
C GLN A 344 1.51 -7.69 -12.32
N ILE A 345 0.21 -7.49 -12.53
CA ILE A 345 -0.65 -8.46 -13.18
C ILE A 345 -0.27 -8.53 -14.66
N ARG A 346 0.30 -9.66 -15.08
CA ARG A 346 0.79 -9.81 -16.46
C ARG A 346 -0.39 -9.89 -17.43
N ARG A 347 -0.39 -8.99 -18.40
CA ARG A 347 -1.29 -9.05 -19.54
C ARG A 347 -1.10 -10.37 -20.30
N PRO A 348 -2.16 -11.17 -20.52
CA PRO A 348 -2.08 -12.36 -21.38
C PRO A 348 -1.60 -12.00 -22.79
N ALA A 349 -0.76 -12.85 -23.39
CA ALA A 349 -0.10 -12.57 -24.66
C ALA A 349 -1.08 -12.34 -25.81
N ASP A 350 -2.21 -13.03 -25.80
CA ASP A 350 -3.27 -12.97 -26.80
C ASP A 350 -4.46 -12.09 -26.35
N TYR A 351 -4.29 -11.29 -25.30
CA TYR A 351 -5.35 -10.44 -24.76
C TYR A 351 -5.79 -9.36 -25.76
N SER A 352 -7.09 -9.34 -26.04
CA SER A 352 -7.80 -8.16 -26.50
C SER A 352 -9.10 -8.01 -25.71
N GLU A 353 -9.48 -6.77 -25.41
CA GLU A 353 -10.75 -6.46 -24.74
C GLU A 353 -11.95 -7.08 -25.47
N SER A 354 -11.91 -7.09 -26.81
CA SER A 354 -12.95 -7.71 -27.63
C SER A 354 -13.06 -9.22 -27.41
N ARG A 355 -11.93 -9.92 -27.18
CA ARG A 355 -11.91 -11.35 -26.89
C ARG A 355 -12.47 -11.63 -25.50
N ALA A 356 -12.04 -10.88 -24.48
CA ALA A 356 -12.54 -11.02 -23.12
C ALA A 356 -14.08 -10.86 -23.07
N LYS A 357 -14.60 -9.77 -23.64
CA LYS A 357 -16.05 -9.52 -23.73
C LYS A 357 -16.81 -10.63 -24.47
N ARG A 358 -16.22 -11.23 -25.51
CA ARG A 358 -16.82 -12.37 -26.24
C ARG A 358 -16.84 -13.64 -25.39
N LEU A 359 -15.76 -13.92 -24.65
CA LEU A 359 -15.68 -15.06 -23.74
C LEU A 359 -16.72 -14.97 -22.63
N GLU A 360 -16.77 -13.84 -21.92
CA GLU A 360 -17.79 -13.60 -20.89
C GLU A 360 -19.21 -13.76 -21.43
N LYS A 361 -19.48 -13.18 -22.61
CA LYS A 361 -20.80 -13.31 -23.24
C LYS A 361 -21.13 -14.78 -23.57
N SER A 362 -20.14 -15.53 -24.05
CA SER A 362 -20.29 -16.94 -24.38
C SER A 362 -20.57 -17.78 -23.14
N TYR A 363 -19.78 -17.61 -22.07
CA TYR A 363 -19.94 -18.34 -20.82
C TYR A 363 -21.26 -17.98 -20.13
N ALA A 364 -21.61 -16.69 -20.07
CA ALA A 364 -22.91 -16.25 -19.55
C ALA A 364 -24.10 -16.82 -20.33
N ALA A 365 -23.99 -16.94 -21.66
CA ALA A 365 -25.05 -17.55 -22.47
C ALA A 365 -25.20 -19.05 -22.19
N LYS A 366 -24.10 -19.76 -21.90
CA LYS A 366 -24.15 -21.17 -21.48
C LYS A 366 -24.78 -21.33 -20.10
N PHE A 367 -24.43 -20.46 -19.16
CA PHE A 367 -25.10 -20.38 -17.86
C PHE A 367 -26.62 -20.19 -18.04
N ASP A 368 -27.03 -19.19 -18.84
CA ASP A 368 -28.44 -18.89 -19.08
C ASP A 368 -29.17 -20.07 -19.74
N ALA A 369 -28.53 -20.77 -20.67
CA ALA A 369 -29.11 -21.97 -21.29
C ALA A 369 -29.37 -23.10 -20.28
N GLN A 370 -28.53 -23.22 -19.25
CA GLN A 370 -28.67 -24.22 -18.18
C GLN A 370 -29.63 -23.77 -17.06
N ASN A 371 -29.80 -22.46 -16.86
CA ASN A 371 -30.50 -21.88 -15.70
C ASN A 371 -31.80 -21.12 -16.06
N ASN A 372 -32.24 -21.13 -17.32
CA ASN A 372 -33.53 -20.57 -17.75
C ASN A 372 -34.71 -21.49 -17.33
N THR A 373 -34.87 -21.67 -16.02
CA THR A 373 -35.94 -22.48 -15.41
C THR A 373 -37.03 -21.59 -14.82
N ASP A 374 -38.23 -22.15 -14.63
CA ASP A 374 -39.32 -21.42 -13.98
C ASP A 374 -39.01 -21.14 -12.49
N ALA A 375 -38.30 -22.06 -11.83
CA ALA A 375 -37.77 -21.88 -10.48
C ALA A 375 -36.88 -20.64 -10.37
N ARG A 376 -35.91 -20.48 -11.29
CA ARG A 376 -35.02 -19.31 -11.32
C ARG A 376 -35.80 -18.01 -11.52
N LYS A 377 -36.73 -17.98 -12.47
CA LYS A 377 -37.58 -16.80 -12.74
C LYS A 377 -38.45 -16.43 -11.54
N ALA A 378 -38.99 -17.42 -10.84
CA ALA A 378 -39.77 -17.20 -9.62
C ALA A 378 -38.90 -16.58 -8.52
N ALA A 379 -37.66 -17.07 -8.32
CA ALA A 379 -36.71 -16.48 -7.40
C ALA A 379 -36.36 -15.03 -7.76
N GLU A 380 -36.14 -14.71 -9.04
CA GLU A 380 -35.88 -13.34 -9.51
C GLU A 380 -37.03 -12.38 -9.21
N GLN A 381 -38.26 -12.82 -9.46
CA GLN A 381 -39.46 -12.04 -9.18
C GLN A 381 -39.65 -11.83 -7.67
N GLN A 382 -39.46 -12.89 -6.87
CA GLN A 382 -39.56 -12.81 -5.42
C GLN A 382 -38.50 -11.87 -4.85
N PHE A 383 -37.24 -11.95 -5.30
CA PHE A 383 -36.17 -11.07 -4.85
C PHE A 383 -36.49 -9.59 -5.15
N ALA A 384 -36.99 -9.30 -6.36
CA ALA A 384 -37.34 -7.94 -6.78
C ALA A 384 -38.43 -7.30 -5.91
N GLN A 385 -39.34 -8.12 -5.35
CA GLN A 385 -40.43 -7.69 -4.47
C GLN A 385 -40.00 -7.64 -3.00
N THR A 386 -39.34 -8.70 -2.53
CA THR A 386 -39.00 -8.91 -1.11
C THR A 386 -37.87 -8.00 -0.67
N LYS A 387 -36.84 -7.83 -1.52
CA LYS A 387 -35.60 -7.10 -1.22
C LYS A 387 -35.07 -7.43 0.19
N PRO A 388 -34.71 -8.70 0.45
CA PRO A 388 -34.24 -9.12 1.77
C PRO A 388 -32.98 -8.35 2.18
N THR A 389 -32.77 -8.13 3.47
CA THR A 389 -31.44 -7.72 3.94
C THR A 389 -30.47 -8.89 3.78
N VAL A 390 -29.32 -8.64 3.18
CA VAL A 390 -28.29 -9.65 2.93
C VAL A 390 -27.13 -9.41 3.88
N ILE A 391 -26.84 -10.39 4.73
CA ILE A 391 -25.78 -10.37 5.72
C ILE A 391 -24.73 -11.39 5.30
N ALA A 392 -23.48 -10.97 5.18
CA ALA A 392 -22.33 -11.83 4.99
C ALA A 392 -21.46 -11.76 6.25
N VAL A 393 -21.33 -12.87 6.98
CA VAL A 393 -20.41 -13.02 8.10
C VAL A 393 -19.21 -13.82 7.62
N MET A 394 -18.06 -13.15 7.56
CA MET A 394 -16.77 -13.80 7.41
C MET A 394 -16.18 -14.01 8.80
N ASN A 395 -16.34 -15.21 9.33
CA ASN A 395 -15.93 -15.55 10.68
C ASN A 395 -14.44 -15.91 10.71
N GLU A 396 -13.68 -15.16 11.50
CA GLU A 396 -12.24 -15.27 11.61
C GLU A 396 -11.82 -16.71 11.94
N THR A 397 -10.93 -17.25 11.12
CA THR A 397 -10.34 -18.58 11.20
C THR A 397 -11.36 -19.72 11.40
N PHE A 398 -12.64 -19.55 11.04
CA PHE A 398 -13.65 -20.57 11.29
C PHE A 398 -13.51 -21.78 10.36
N SER A 399 -12.98 -22.90 10.87
CA SER A 399 -12.82 -24.11 10.07
C SER A 399 -13.19 -25.40 10.80
N ASP A 400 -13.63 -26.40 10.04
CA ASP A 400 -13.88 -27.74 10.53
C ASP A 400 -12.59 -28.56 10.54
N MET A 401 -11.96 -28.71 11.71
CA MET A 401 -10.77 -29.55 11.88
C MET A 401 -11.05 -31.06 11.89
N SER A 402 -12.32 -31.49 11.90
CA SER A 402 -12.67 -32.92 11.78
C SER A 402 -12.38 -33.51 10.40
N VAL A 403 -11.92 -32.68 9.45
CA VAL A 403 -11.34 -33.11 8.17
C VAL A 403 -10.00 -33.84 8.32
N PHE A 404 -9.34 -33.72 9.47
CA PHE A 404 -8.12 -34.47 9.80
C PHE A 404 -8.48 -35.72 10.57
N GLU A 405 -8.11 -36.89 10.03
CA GLU A 405 -8.50 -38.20 10.56
C GLU A 405 -8.10 -38.38 12.03
N ASP A 406 -6.93 -37.91 12.45
CA ASP A 406 -6.48 -38.07 13.84
C ASP A 406 -7.26 -37.18 14.82
N ILE A 407 -7.66 -35.97 14.39
CA ILE A 407 -8.52 -35.09 15.19
C ILE A 407 -9.92 -35.71 15.32
N LYS A 408 -10.46 -36.24 14.22
CA LYS A 408 -11.74 -36.94 14.24
C LYS A 408 -11.68 -38.20 15.11
N ALA A 409 -10.61 -38.98 15.03
CA ALA A 409 -10.40 -40.16 15.86
C ALA A 409 -10.28 -39.82 17.35
N ALA A 410 -9.80 -38.62 17.70
CA ALA A 410 -9.79 -38.10 19.07
C ALA A 410 -11.20 -37.68 19.57
N GLY A 411 -12.24 -37.76 18.73
CA GLY A 411 -13.64 -37.52 19.11
C GLY A 411 -14.16 -36.12 18.81
N TYR A 412 -13.47 -35.32 17.99
CA TYR A 412 -13.96 -34.02 17.54
C TYR A 412 -14.73 -34.14 16.21
N ASP A 413 -16.01 -33.79 16.23
CA ASP A 413 -16.92 -33.91 15.07
C ASP A 413 -17.15 -32.58 14.31
N GLY A 414 -16.36 -31.54 14.61
CA GLY A 414 -16.51 -30.23 13.98
C GLY A 414 -17.51 -29.30 14.67
N PRO A 415 -17.71 -28.09 14.13
CA PRO A 415 -18.75 -27.15 14.59
C PRO A 415 -20.15 -27.78 14.42
N GLN A 416 -20.87 -27.94 15.53
CA GLN A 416 -22.08 -28.76 15.58
C GLN A 416 -23.28 -28.04 14.97
N TYR A 417 -23.51 -26.77 15.31
CA TYR A 417 -24.65 -26.02 14.83
C TYR A 417 -24.55 -25.73 13.33
N LEU A 418 -23.38 -25.29 12.84
CA LEU A 418 -23.20 -25.07 11.41
C LEU A 418 -23.40 -26.35 10.58
N LYS A 419 -22.94 -27.51 11.06
CA LYS A 419 -23.05 -28.78 10.30
C LYS A 419 -24.42 -29.44 10.40
N TYR A 420 -25.04 -29.39 11.57
CA TYR A 420 -26.21 -30.22 11.89
C TYR A 420 -27.44 -29.42 12.32
N GLY A 421 -27.28 -28.15 12.67
CA GLY A 421 -28.37 -27.26 13.10
C GLY A 421 -29.09 -26.54 11.96
N LEU A 422 -28.38 -26.19 10.88
CA LEU A 422 -28.90 -25.40 9.74
C LEU A 422 -29.44 -26.29 8.60
N THR A 423 -30.39 -27.17 8.94
CA THR A 423 -30.96 -28.16 8.00
C THR A 423 -31.86 -27.55 6.92
N ASP A 424 -32.33 -26.32 7.11
CA ASP A 424 -33.19 -25.54 6.22
C ASP A 424 -32.41 -24.51 5.36
N SER A 425 -31.09 -24.68 5.25
CA SER A 425 -30.25 -23.78 4.45
C SER A 425 -30.49 -23.93 2.95
N LEU A 426 -30.28 -22.84 2.21
CA LEU A 426 -30.36 -22.80 0.75
C LEU A 426 -29.23 -23.60 0.12
N GLN A 427 -28.04 -23.53 0.73
CA GLN A 427 -26.84 -24.25 0.33
C GLN A 427 -25.82 -24.22 1.47
N GLN A 428 -24.99 -25.24 1.58
CA GLN A 428 -23.86 -25.28 2.51
C GLN A 428 -22.72 -26.12 1.91
N GLY A 429 -21.57 -26.14 2.56
CA GLY A 429 -20.51 -27.09 2.20
C GLY A 429 -19.11 -26.61 2.52
N ALA A 430 -18.15 -27.21 1.83
CA ALA A 430 -16.75 -26.84 1.86
C ALA A 430 -16.50 -25.52 1.10
N LEU A 431 -15.64 -24.67 1.64
CA LEU A 431 -15.21 -23.43 1.00
C LEU A 431 -13.71 -23.47 0.74
N ASP A 432 -13.30 -23.51 -0.52
CA ASP A 432 -11.90 -23.42 -0.89
C ASP A 432 -11.45 -21.95 -0.88
N VAL A 433 -10.37 -21.67 -0.16
CA VAL A 433 -9.82 -20.32 0.04
C VAL A 433 -8.39 -20.24 -0.47
N SER A 434 -7.90 -19.02 -0.69
CA SER A 434 -6.55 -18.79 -1.19
C SER A 434 -5.50 -18.49 -0.11
N VAL A 435 -5.88 -18.58 1.17
CA VAL A 435 -5.02 -18.24 2.30
C VAL A 435 -5.17 -19.22 3.46
N ARG A 436 -4.15 -19.30 4.32
CA ARG A 436 -4.09 -20.18 5.49
C ARG A 436 -3.28 -19.52 6.60
N GLY A 437 -3.81 -19.51 7.82
CA GLY A 437 -3.13 -18.98 9.00
C GLY A 437 -2.89 -17.47 9.02
N GLY A 438 -3.53 -16.74 8.09
CA GLY A 438 -3.41 -15.29 7.91
C GLY A 438 -3.68 -14.91 6.46
N GLY A 439 -4.03 -13.64 6.22
CA GLY A 439 -4.35 -13.13 4.89
C GLY A 439 -5.85 -12.94 4.64
N THR A 440 -6.66 -12.86 5.69
CA THR A 440 -8.12 -12.63 5.71
C THR A 440 -8.65 -11.69 4.61
N CYS A 441 -7.94 -10.59 4.33
CA CYS A 441 -8.34 -9.64 3.29
C CYS A 441 -8.42 -10.24 1.87
N ASN A 442 -7.72 -11.34 1.59
CA ASN A 442 -7.80 -12.02 0.30
C ASN A 442 -9.12 -12.79 0.15
N SER A 443 -9.56 -13.53 1.18
CA SER A 443 -10.87 -14.21 1.17
C SER A 443 -12.01 -13.19 1.09
N GLU A 444 -11.85 -12.06 1.79
CA GLU A 444 -12.76 -10.91 1.71
C GLU A 444 -12.84 -10.33 0.29
N PHE A 445 -11.68 -10.11 -0.34
CA PHE A 445 -11.56 -9.64 -1.71
C PHE A 445 -12.18 -10.62 -2.71
N GLU A 446 -11.88 -11.92 -2.59
CA GLU A 446 -12.42 -12.98 -3.43
C GLU A 446 -13.96 -12.97 -3.36
N PHE A 447 -14.52 -13.02 -2.14
CA PHE A 447 -15.97 -13.01 -1.93
C PHE A 447 -16.65 -11.77 -2.52
N LEU A 448 -16.08 -10.58 -2.28
CA LEU A 448 -16.70 -9.33 -2.72
C LEU A 448 -16.61 -9.10 -4.23
N THR A 449 -15.55 -9.59 -4.89
CA THR A 449 -15.24 -9.21 -6.28
C THR A 449 -15.43 -10.35 -7.30
N GLY A 450 -15.45 -11.61 -6.86
CA GLY A 450 -15.40 -12.76 -7.76
C GLY A 450 -14.01 -13.02 -8.37
N ILE A 451 -13.00 -12.26 -7.96
CA ILE A 451 -11.65 -12.34 -8.53
C ILE A 451 -10.82 -13.34 -7.74
N SER A 452 -10.53 -14.51 -8.32
CA SER A 452 -9.67 -15.53 -7.71
C SER A 452 -8.21 -15.05 -7.58
N MET A 453 -7.62 -15.30 -6.40
CA MET A 453 -6.20 -15.05 -6.15
C MET A 453 -5.28 -15.96 -6.96
N GLY A 454 -5.79 -17.04 -7.57
CA GLY A 454 -5.00 -17.91 -8.45
C GLY A 454 -4.45 -17.22 -9.71
N PHE A 455 -5.01 -16.06 -10.06
CA PHE A 455 -4.52 -15.22 -11.17
C PHE A 455 -3.85 -13.91 -10.72
N VAL A 456 -3.90 -13.60 -9.42
CA VAL A 456 -3.16 -12.50 -8.82
C VAL A 456 -1.73 -12.97 -8.53
N PRO A 457 -0.69 -12.13 -8.72
CA PRO A 457 0.68 -12.53 -8.39
C PRO A 457 0.81 -13.04 -6.95
N ALA A 458 1.60 -14.09 -6.76
CA ALA A 458 1.81 -14.69 -5.45
C ALA A 458 2.33 -13.66 -4.43
N ASN A 459 1.88 -13.82 -3.18
CA ASN A 459 2.19 -12.96 -2.04
C ASN A 459 1.67 -11.51 -2.15
N VAL A 460 0.81 -11.17 -3.10
CA VAL A 460 0.18 -9.85 -3.17
C VAL A 460 -1.12 -9.84 -2.38
N PHE A 461 -1.36 -8.77 -1.61
CA PHE A 461 -2.64 -8.49 -0.95
C PHE A 461 -3.34 -7.34 -1.67
N PRO A 462 -4.46 -7.57 -2.39
CA PRO A 462 -5.07 -6.58 -3.25
C PRO A 462 -5.40 -5.26 -2.57
N TYR A 463 -5.84 -5.28 -1.31
CA TYR A 463 -6.22 -4.09 -0.56
C TYR A 463 -5.04 -3.17 -0.24
N GLN A 464 -3.84 -3.73 -0.11
CA GLN A 464 -2.62 -2.96 0.11
C GLN A 464 -2.00 -2.49 -1.21
N THR A 465 -2.16 -3.28 -2.27
CA THR A 465 -1.36 -3.16 -3.49
C THR A 465 -2.07 -2.48 -4.65
N TYR A 466 -3.40 -2.54 -4.75
CA TYR A 466 -4.16 -2.08 -5.91
C TYR A 466 -5.22 -1.04 -5.52
N SER A 467 -5.54 -0.13 -6.44
CA SER A 467 -6.71 0.74 -6.28
C SER A 467 -7.96 0.02 -6.80
N LEU A 468 -8.95 -0.15 -5.93
CA LEU A 468 -10.15 -0.95 -6.19
C LEU A 468 -11.33 -0.10 -6.69
N GLY A 469 -11.13 1.20 -6.89
CA GLY A 469 -12.19 2.17 -7.23
C GLY A 469 -12.93 1.88 -8.54
N ARG A 470 -12.35 1.06 -9.42
CA ARG A 470 -12.91 0.67 -10.73
C ARG A 470 -13.29 -0.81 -10.81
N VAL A 471 -13.14 -1.56 -9.73
CA VAL A 471 -13.41 -3.00 -9.68
C VAL A 471 -14.89 -3.20 -9.32
N ASP A 472 -15.61 -3.94 -10.17
CA ASP A 472 -17.00 -4.30 -9.90
C ASP A 472 -17.04 -5.30 -8.72
N ASN A 473 -18.01 -5.13 -7.83
CA ASN A 473 -18.08 -5.88 -6.58
C ASN A 473 -19.52 -5.90 -6.01
N LEU A 474 -19.77 -6.77 -5.04
CA LEU A 474 -21.07 -6.94 -4.39
C LEU A 474 -21.59 -5.66 -3.75
N ALA A 475 -20.75 -4.87 -3.07
CA ALA A 475 -21.20 -3.63 -2.44
C ALA A 475 -21.72 -2.61 -3.48
N ARG A 476 -21.01 -2.42 -4.59
CA ARG A 476 -21.49 -1.57 -5.70
C ARG A 476 -22.76 -2.11 -6.34
N GLN A 477 -22.85 -3.43 -6.50
CA GLN A 477 -24.02 -4.09 -7.09
C GLN A 477 -25.26 -3.91 -6.22
N PHE A 478 -25.18 -4.22 -4.91
CA PHE A 478 -26.28 -4.02 -3.97
C PHE A 478 -26.66 -2.55 -3.83
N LYS A 479 -25.70 -1.64 -3.79
CA LYS A 479 -25.96 -0.20 -3.83
C LYS A 479 -26.73 0.22 -5.08
N GLY A 480 -26.36 -0.31 -6.25
CA GLY A 480 -27.10 -0.13 -7.50
C GLY A 480 -28.52 -0.69 -7.48
N LEU A 481 -28.79 -1.69 -6.64
CA LEU A 481 -30.12 -2.25 -6.38
C LEU A 481 -30.92 -1.47 -5.31
N GLY A 482 -30.34 -0.40 -4.75
CA GLY A 482 -30.96 0.48 -3.76
C GLY A 482 -30.74 0.05 -2.31
N TYR A 483 -29.72 -0.76 -2.03
CA TYR A 483 -29.39 -1.20 -0.67
C TYR A 483 -28.42 -0.22 -0.02
N HIS A 484 -28.54 -0.06 1.30
CA HIS A 484 -27.48 0.55 2.10
C HIS A 484 -26.37 -0.47 2.36
N THR A 485 -25.11 -0.08 2.16
CA THR A 485 -23.98 -1.00 2.29
C THR A 485 -23.11 -0.68 3.50
N VAL A 486 -22.94 -1.65 4.39
CA VAL A 486 -22.17 -1.49 5.63
C VAL A 486 -21.15 -2.61 5.76
N ALA A 487 -19.90 -2.26 6.04
CA ALA A 487 -18.89 -3.20 6.49
C ALA A 487 -18.62 -3.01 7.99
N LEU A 488 -18.33 -4.09 8.71
CA LEU A 488 -17.98 -4.10 10.13
C LEU A 488 -16.71 -4.92 10.33
N HIS A 489 -15.83 -4.43 11.19
CA HIS A 489 -14.68 -5.19 11.68
C HIS A 489 -14.29 -4.68 13.07
N PRO A 490 -14.31 -5.49 14.14
CA PRO A 490 -14.05 -5.00 15.49
C PRO A 490 -12.55 -4.90 15.79
N ASN A 491 -11.81 -4.22 14.91
CA ASN A 491 -10.38 -3.92 15.04
C ASN A 491 -10.06 -2.61 14.30
N LEU A 492 -8.81 -2.16 14.33
CA LEU A 492 -8.37 -0.93 13.68
C LEU A 492 -8.75 -0.93 12.19
N GLY A 493 -9.43 0.12 11.74
CA GLY A 493 -9.85 0.24 10.34
C GLY A 493 -8.69 0.35 9.34
N THR A 494 -7.50 0.71 9.80
CA THR A 494 -6.27 0.75 8.99
C THR A 494 -5.66 -0.63 8.76
N ASN A 495 -6.07 -1.67 9.52
CA ASN A 495 -5.59 -3.02 9.28
C ASN A 495 -5.98 -3.44 7.86
N TRP A 496 -5.00 -3.97 7.12
CA TRP A 496 -5.13 -4.30 5.70
C TRP A 496 -5.55 -3.13 4.80
N ASN A 497 -5.41 -1.88 5.24
CA ASN A 497 -5.89 -0.71 4.51
C ASN A 497 -7.41 -0.74 4.26
N ARG A 498 -8.21 -1.40 5.14
CA ARG A 498 -9.67 -1.56 4.97
C ARG A 498 -10.42 -0.23 4.90
N ASN A 499 -10.02 0.77 5.68
CA ASN A 499 -10.59 2.12 5.63
C ASN A 499 -10.60 2.72 4.23
N MET A 500 -9.54 2.48 3.45
CA MET A 500 -9.43 2.92 2.06
C MET A 500 -10.06 1.91 1.10
N ALA A 501 -9.78 0.62 1.26
CA ALA A 501 -10.29 -0.43 0.39
C ALA A 501 -11.83 -0.45 0.37
N TYR A 502 -12.51 -0.37 1.52
CA TYR A 502 -13.97 -0.32 1.58
C TYR A 502 -14.56 0.95 0.97
N ARG A 503 -13.87 2.08 1.11
CA ARG A 503 -14.26 3.33 0.42
C ARG A 503 -14.17 3.16 -1.09
N GLU A 504 -13.07 2.60 -1.59
CA GLU A 504 -12.87 2.33 -3.01
C GLU A 504 -13.83 1.25 -3.55
N LEU A 505 -14.15 0.24 -2.76
CA LEU A 505 -15.17 -0.76 -3.09
C LEU A 505 -16.58 -0.16 -3.03
N GLY A 506 -16.78 1.02 -2.45
CA GLY A 506 -18.03 1.78 -2.53
C GLY A 506 -19.04 1.47 -1.42
N PHE A 507 -18.59 0.94 -0.28
CA PHE A 507 -19.41 0.82 0.92
C PHE A 507 -19.89 2.21 1.39
N ASP A 508 -21.13 2.32 1.86
CA ASP A 508 -21.65 3.58 2.43
C ASP A 508 -21.01 3.88 3.78
N ARG A 509 -20.78 2.84 4.60
CA ARG A 509 -20.22 2.94 5.94
C ARG A 509 -19.26 1.79 6.23
N PHE A 510 -18.20 2.10 6.94
CA PHE A 510 -17.33 1.11 7.57
C PHE A 510 -17.31 1.38 9.08
N LEU A 511 -17.65 0.37 9.86
CA LEU A 511 -17.66 0.38 11.32
C LEU A 511 -16.45 -0.41 11.82
N ASP A 512 -15.40 0.30 12.22
CA ASP A 512 -14.21 -0.28 12.84
C ASP A 512 -14.32 -0.34 14.37
N ILE A 513 -13.22 -0.62 15.07
CA ILE A 513 -13.18 -0.74 16.54
C ILE A 513 -13.82 0.44 17.28
N ASP A 514 -13.73 1.67 16.77
CA ASP A 514 -14.29 2.86 17.43
C ASP A 514 -15.84 2.87 17.42
N SER A 515 -16.46 1.97 16.65
CA SER A 515 -17.91 1.77 16.58
C SER A 515 -18.46 0.78 17.62
N PHE A 516 -17.60 0.15 18.41
CA PHE A 516 -17.92 -0.81 19.46
C PHE A 516 -17.71 -0.20 20.87
N PRO A 517 -18.37 -0.72 21.92
CA PRO A 517 -18.09 -0.30 23.29
C PRO A 517 -16.60 -0.47 23.64
N LYS A 518 -16.03 0.51 24.36
CA LYS A 518 -14.60 0.45 24.75
C LYS A 518 -14.29 -0.73 25.67
N ASP A 519 -15.30 -1.22 26.37
CA ASP A 519 -15.30 -2.36 27.28
C ASP A 519 -16.05 -3.56 26.68
N ALA A 520 -16.15 -3.63 25.35
CA ALA A 520 -16.76 -4.76 24.66
C ALA A 520 -16.13 -6.08 25.15
N PRO A 521 -16.94 -7.09 25.54
CA PRO A 521 -16.44 -8.39 25.92
C PRO A 521 -15.53 -8.99 24.85
N THR A 522 -14.37 -9.49 25.27
CA THR A 522 -13.42 -10.17 24.41
C THR A 522 -13.37 -11.66 24.73
N LEU A 523 -13.00 -12.46 23.73
CA LEU A 523 -12.59 -13.85 23.91
C LEU A 523 -11.38 -14.09 23.03
N HIS A 524 -10.37 -14.76 23.60
CA HIS A 524 -9.09 -15.02 22.95
C HIS A 524 -8.40 -13.77 22.39
N ALA A 525 -8.46 -13.53 21.09
CA ALA A 525 -7.67 -12.51 20.41
C ALA A 525 -8.41 -11.18 20.21
N GLY A 526 -9.73 -11.13 20.38
CA GLY A 526 -10.50 -9.95 20.03
C GLY A 526 -11.88 -9.86 20.67
N VAL A 527 -12.65 -8.88 20.19
CA VAL A 527 -14.07 -8.71 20.54
C VAL A 527 -14.84 -9.97 20.17
N ARG A 528 -15.75 -10.38 21.04
CA ARG A 528 -16.59 -11.57 20.82
C ARG A 528 -17.47 -11.43 19.59
N ASP A 529 -17.72 -12.56 18.91
CA ASP A 529 -18.58 -12.61 17.74
C ASP A 529 -20.02 -12.17 18.07
N SER A 530 -20.55 -12.58 19.21
CA SER A 530 -21.85 -12.10 19.74
C SER A 530 -22.00 -10.57 19.75
N VAL A 531 -20.92 -9.82 20.00
CA VAL A 531 -20.95 -8.34 20.00
C VAL A 531 -21.07 -7.77 18.58
N THR A 532 -20.42 -8.40 17.58
CA THR A 532 -20.60 -7.98 16.18
C THR A 532 -21.98 -8.38 15.67
N TYR A 533 -22.47 -9.55 16.04
CA TYR A 533 -23.83 -9.99 15.72
C TYR A 533 -24.90 -9.09 16.33
N ASP A 534 -24.74 -8.68 17.58
CA ASP A 534 -25.61 -7.67 18.20
C ASP A 534 -25.64 -6.37 17.39
N LYS A 535 -24.47 -5.91 16.93
CA LYS A 535 -24.36 -4.71 16.09
C LYS A 535 -25.07 -4.90 14.74
N VAL A 536 -24.97 -6.08 14.14
CA VAL A 536 -25.69 -6.42 12.90
C VAL A 536 -27.20 -6.42 13.12
N ILE A 537 -27.69 -7.07 14.17
CA ILE A 537 -29.13 -7.04 14.51
C ILE A 537 -29.61 -5.61 14.71
N ASP A 538 -28.87 -4.79 15.46
CA ASP A 538 -29.14 -3.38 15.67
C ASP A 538 -29.28 -2.59 14.36
N LEU A 539 -28.41 -2.86 13.37
CA LEU A 539 -28.49 -2.23 12.05
C LEU A 539 -29.76 -2.66 11.32
N VAL A 540 -30.07 -3.96 11.32
CA VAL A 540 -31.25 -4.53 10.64
C VAL A 540 -32.54 -3.99 11.25
N GLU A 541 -32.65 -3.92 12.58
CA GLU A 541 -33.84 -3.41 13.27
C GLU A 541 -34.07 -1.92 12.99
N LYS A 542 -33.00 -1.11 13.01
CA LYS A 542 -33.06 0.35 12.84
C LYS A 542 -33.20 0.82 11.39
N SER A 543 -33.04 -0.06 10.40
CA SER A 543 -33.17 0.29 8.98
C SER A 543 -34.56 -0.03 8.44
N ASP A 544 -35.20 0.93 7.78
CA ASP A 544 -36.45 0.71 7.04
C ASP A 544 -36.20 0.12 5.62
N GLY A 545 -34.99 0.32 5.09
CA GLY A 545 -34.58 -0.14 3.76
C GLY A 545 -33.70 -1.40 3.79
N PRO A 546 -33.56 -2.09 2.63
CA PRO A 546 -32.71 -3.27 2.53
C PRO A 546 -31.24 -2.90 2.70
N GLN A 547 -30.48 -3.82 3.32
CA GLN A 547 -29.06 -3.61 3.57
C GLN A 547 -28.22 -4.76 3.01
N PHE A 548 -27.00 -4.44 2.57
CA PHE A 548 -25.94 -5.41 2.41
C PHE A 548 -24.91 -5.16 3.52
N ILE A 549 -24.78 -6.12 4.41
CA ILE A 549 -23.93 -6.02 5.60
C ILE A 549 -22.82 -7.06 5.47
N LEU A 550 -21.56 -6.63 5.49
CA LEU A 550 -20.40 -7.50 5.63
C LEU A 550 -19.86 -7.37 7.06
N ASP A 551 -19.84 -8.46 7.82
CA ASP A 551 -19.25 -8.55 9.16
C ASP A 551 -18.00 -9.42 9.11
N VAL A 552 -16.85 -8.85 9.47
CA VAL A 552 -15.56 -9.54 9.53
C VAL A 552 -15.14 -9.65 10.99
N THR A 553 -15.26 -10.83 11.58
CA THR A 553 -15.06 -11.01 13.02
C THR A 553 -13.56 -11.04 13.40
N MET A 554 -13.25 -11.20 14.70
CA MET A 554 -11.86 -11.17 15.21
C MET A 554 -11.60 -12.14 16.37
N GLN A 555 -12.65 -12.70 16.99
CA GLN A 555 -12.55 -13.50 18.22
C GLN A 555 -11.51 -14.62 18.13
N ASN A 556 -11.56 -15.41 17.05
CA ASN A 556 -10.75 -16.61 16.90
C ASN A 556 -9.39 -16.35 16.24
N HIS A 557 -8.99 -15.10 16.09
CA HIS A 557 -7.77 -14.74 15.38
C HIS A 557 -6.55 -15.46 15.98
N GLY A 558 -5.60 -15.83 15.13
CA GLY A 558 -4.49 -16.71 15.49
C GLY A 558 -3.60 -16.23 16.64
N GLY A 559 -2.92 -17.20 17.24
CA GLY A 559 -2.13 -17.03 18.47
C GLY A 559 -2.50 -18.08 19.51
N TYR A 560 -2.58 -19.35 19.14
CA TYR A 560 -3.15 -20.40 20.01
C TYR A 560 -2.23 -20.86 21.14
N ASN A 561 -1.30 -20.00 21.56
CA ASN A 561 -0.42 -20.20 22.70
C ASN A 561 -0.63 -19.12 23.78
N LEU A 562 -1.69 -18.32 23.68
CA LEU A 562 -2.01 -17.25 24.63
C LEU A 562 -2.45 -17.78 26.00
N ARG A 563 -3.00 -19.00 26.06
CA ARG A 563 -3.47 -19.65 27.31
C ARG A 563 -4.48 -18.79 28.06
N ASN A 564 -5.32 -18.07 27.33
CA ASN A 564 -6.29 -17.13 27.87
C ASN A 564 -7.76 -17.58 27.70
N THR A 565 -7.98 -18.74 27.08
CA THR A 565 -9.30 -19.36 26.95
C THR A 565 -9.84 -19.76 28.33
N PRO A 566 -11.07 -19.36 28.69
CA PRO A 566 -11.70 -19.75 29.95
C PRO A 566 -11.77 -21.27 30.16
N ALA A 567 -11.50 -21.72 31.39
CA ALA A 567 -11.41 -23.14 31.72
C ALA A 567 -12.74 -23.90 31.56
N ASP A 568 -13.88 -23.20 31.61
CA ASP A 568 -15.21 -23.77 31.45
C ASP A 568 -15.57 -24.09 29.99
N ILE A 569 -14.89 -23.47 29.01
CA ILE A 569 -15.07 -23.78 27.59
C ILE A 569 -13.87 -24.52 26.98
N LEU A 570 -12.77 -24.64 27.73
CA LEU A 570 -11.54 -25.28 27.24
C LEU A 570 -11.76 -26.76 26.94
N THR A 571 -11.53 -27.17 25.70
CA THR A 571 -11.62 -28.57 25.27
C THR A 571 -10.44 -29.40 25.76
N GLY A 572 -10.57 -30.73 25.72
CA GLY A 572 -9.56 -31.68 26.24
C GLY A 572 -9.22 -32.80 25.26
N TYR A 573 -9.21 -32.52 23.96
CA TYR A 573 -8.83 -33.46 22.91
C TYR A 573 -7.33 -33.76 22.97
N ASN A 574 -6.97 -35.02 22.74
CA ASN A 574 -5.57 -35.46 22.72
C ASN A 574 -5.29 -36.21 21.42
N VAL A 575 -4.54 -35.57 20.53
CA VAL A 575 -4.08 -36.16 19.28
C VAL A 575 -2.64 -36.61 19.46
N GLU A 576 -2.35 -37.87 19.22
CA GLU A 576 -0.99 -38.41 19.34
C GLU A 576 -0.18 -38.12 18.07
N GLY A 577 1.10 -37.77 18.23
CA GLY A 577 2.03 -37.66 17.10
C GLY A 577 1.85 -36.42 16.20
N ALA A 578 0.92 -35.51 16.50
CA ALA A 578 0.63 -34.34 15.68
C ALA A 578 0.48 -33.06 16.51
N GLY A 579 1.16 -31.98 16.09
CA GLY A 579 0.96 -30.63 16.62
C GLY A 579 1.15 -30.49 18.14
N ASN A 580 0.55 -29.44 18.70
CA ASN A 580 0.51 -29.17 20.13
C ASN A 580 -0.94 -29.23 20.60
N ASN A 581 -1.28 -30.21 21.45
CA ASN A 581 -2.66 -30.41 21.91
C ASN A 581 -3.20 -29.22 22.71
N ASP A 582 -2.35 -28.49 23.44
CA ASP A 582 -2.83 -27.29 24.14
C ASP A 582 -3.27 -26.22 23.13
N ASP A 583 -2.50 -26.04 22.05
CA ASP A 583 -2.81 -25.06 21.00
C ASP A 583 -4.06 -25.48 20.19
N LEU A 584 -4.20 -26.78 19.91
CA LEU A 584 -5.40 -27.33 19.31
C LEU A 584 -6.62 -27.09 20.19
N ASN A 585 -6.54 -27.41 21.48
CA ASN A 585 -7.67 -27.24 22.38
C ASN A 585 -8.05 -25.77 22.55
N GLU A 586 -7.07 -24.87 22.64
CA GLU A 586 -7.32 -23.43 22.65
C GLU A 586 -8.10 -22.98 21.41
N TYR A 587 -7.71 -23.44 20.21
CA TYR A 587 -8.43 -23.19 18.96
C TYR A 587 -9.83 -23.80 18.92
N LEU A 588 -9.98 -25.11 19.20
CA LEU A 588 -11.27 -25.80 19.11
C LEU A 588 -12.30 -25.22 20.09
N SER A 589 -11.85 -24.72 21.24
CA SER A 589 -12.72 -24.08 22.23
C SER A 589 -13.34 -22.78 21.71
N VAL A 590 -12.54 -21.93 21.05
CA VAL A 590 -13.03 -20.63 20.55
C VAL A 590 -13.90 -20.81 19.30
N ILE A 591 -13.61 -21.81 18.46
CA ILE A 591 -14.52 -22.22 17.37
C ILE A 591 -15.86 -22.73 17.91
N GLY A 592 -15.85 -23.53 18.97
CA GLY A 592 -17.07 -23.97 19.64
C GLY A 592 -17.90 -22.79 20.17
N ALA A 593 -17.24 -21.77 20.74
CA ALA A 593 -17.91 -20.54 21.17
C ALA A 593 -18.50 -19.74 20.00
N SER A 594 -17.79 -19.62 18.88
CA SER A 594 -18.31 -18.97 17.66
C SER A 594 -19.49 -19.70 17.03
N ASP A 595 -19.49 -21.04 17.05
CA ASP A 595 -20.60 -21.86 16.56
C ASP A 595 -21.86 -21.70 17.42
N GLU A 596 -21.68 -21.55 18.73
CA GLU A 596 -22.77 -21.24 19.67
C GLU A 596 -23.29 -19.79 19.49
N ASP A 597 -22.41 -18.81 19.28
CA ASP A 597 -22.79 -17.44 18.95
C ASP A 597 -23.54 -17.38 17.60
N LEU A 598 -23.16 -18.21 16.61
CA LEU A 598 -23.88 -18.36 15.35
C LEU A 598 -25.29 -18.92 15.57
N ARG A 599 -25.45 -19.92 16.45
CA ARG A 599 -26.77 -20.44 16.85
C ARG A 599 -27.67 -19.36 17.39
N ALA A 600 -27.18 -18.61 18.38
CA ALA A 600 -27.93 -17.51 18.98
C ALA A 600 -28.26 -16.40 17.95
N PHE A 601 -27.33 -16.12 17.03
CA PHE A 601 -27.55 -15.13 15.97
C PHE A 601 -28.66 -15.55 15.00
N VAL A 602 -28.62 -16.79 14.50
CA VAL A 602 -29.65 -17.31 13.59
C VAL A 602 -31.02 -17.37 14.28
N GLU A 603 -31.09 -17.77 15.56
CA GLU A 603 -32.34 -17.74 16.34
C GLU A 603 -32.95 -16.33 16.37
N ARG A 604 -32.14 -15.29 16.57
CA ARG A 604 -32.61 -13.90 16.52
C ARG A 604 -33.03 -13.48 15.11
N LEU A 605 -32.25 -13.82 14.09
CA LEU A 605 -32.61 -13.52 12.69
C LEU A 605 -33.91 -14.20 12.26
N SER A 606 -34.19 -15.41 12.76
CA SER A 606 -35.44 -16.12 12.46
C SER A 606 -36.69 -15.42 13.00
N THR A 607 -36.54 -14.58 14.04
CA THR A 607 -37.64 -13.93 14.74
C THR A 607 -37.67 -12.40 14.57
N ILE A 608 -36.75 -11.83 13.77
CA ILE A 608 -36.56 -10.38 13.60
C ILE A 608 -37.71 -9.66 12.85
N GLY A 609 -38.63 -10.41 12.25
CA GLY A 609 -39.79 -9.86 11.55
C GLY A 609 -39.47 -9.15 10.23
N LYS A 610 -38.26 -9.33 9.69
CA LYS A 610 -37.82 -8.82 8.38
C LYS A 610 -37.21 -9.96 7.55
N PRO A 611 -37.37 -9.97 6.21
CA PRO A 611 -36.73 -10.98 5.37
C PRO A 611 -35.21 -10.76 5.36
N VAL A 612 -34.48 -11.81 5.74
CA VAL A 612 -33.02 -11.80 5.87
C VAL A 612 -32.44 -13.02 5.17
N VAL A 613 -31.30 -12.80 4.50
CA VAL A 613 -30.39 -13.84 4.04
C VAL A 613 -29.09 -13.71 4.83
N LEU A 614 -28.56 -14.83 5.31
CA LEU A 614 -27.24 -14.97 5.91
C LEU A 614 -26.34 -15.83 5.01
N ALA A 615 -25.19 -15.28 4.62
CA ALA A 615 -24.04 -16.05 4.15
C ALA A 615 -22.99 -16.06 5.26
N PHE A 616 -22.76 -17.21 5.90
CA PHE A 616 -21.74 -17.36 6.92
C PHE A 616 -20.61 -18.23 6.38
N PHE A 617 -19.37 -17.82 6.55
CA PHE A 617 -18.21 -18.58 6.08
C PHE A 617 -16.93 -18.29 6.85
N GLY A 618 -16.03 -19.25 6.90
CA GLY A 618 -14.67 -19.06 7.43
C GLY A 618 -13.71 -18.51 6.38
N ASP A 619 -12.86 -17.56 6.76
CA ASP A 619 -11.88 -16.93 5.85
C ASP A 619 -10.67 -17.83 5.55
N HIS A 620 -10.21 -18.61 6.53
CA HIS A 620 -9.15 -19.61 6.37
C HIS A 620 -9.05 -20.61 7.53
N GLN A 621 -8.27 -21.68 7.33
CA GLN A 621 -7.87 -22.58 8.42
C GLN A 621 -6.79 -21.97 9.33
N PRO A 622 -6.64 -22.44 10.58
CA PRO A 622 -5.63 -21.95 11.49
C PRO A 622 -4.21 -22.35 11.09
N GLY A 623 -3.21 -21.57 11.54
CA GLY A 623 -1.80 -21.83 11.26
C GLY A 623 -1.27 -23.17 11.80
N ILE A 624 -2.01 -23.83 12.70
CA ILE A 624 -1.67 -25.16 13.24
C ILE A 624 -2.08 -26.31 12.32
N SER A 625 -2.97 -26.09 11.35
CA SER A 625 -3.51 -27.14 10.47
C SER A 625 -2.46 -27.98 9.73
N PRO A 626 -1.35 -27.43 9.20
CA PRO A 626 -0.37 -28.24 8.46
C PRO A 626 0.20 -29.40 9.29
N ALA A 627 0.45 -29.20 10.59
CA ALA A 627 0.98 -30.25 11.45
C ALA A 627 0.01 -31.44 11.59
N TYR A 628 -1.30 -31.17 11.63
CA TYR A 628 -2.33 -32.21 11.68
C TYR A 628 -2.54 -32.87 10.31
N ASN A 629 -2.46 -32.08 9.23
CA ASN A 629 -2.53 -32.59 7.87
C ASN A 629 -1.39 -33.58 7.58
N ASP A 630 -0.15 -33.21 7.93
CA ASP A 630 1.04 -34.04 7.72
C ASP A 630 0.98 -35.35 8.50
N ALA A 631 0.40 -35.32 9.70
CA ALA A 631 0.24 -36.50 10.55
C ALA A 631 -0.86 -37.44 10.03
N SER A 632 -2.01 -36.89 9.64
CA SER A 632 -3.15 -37.69 9.16
C SER A 632 -2.95 -38.24 7.74
N TYR A 633 -2.15 -37.55 6.92
CA TYR A 633 -1.98 -37.90 5.50
C TYR A 633 -0.50 -37.94 5.06
N PRO A 634 0.34 -38.78 5.70
CA PRO A 634 1.76 -38.80 5.41
C PRO A 634 2.05 -39.32 4.00
N GLY A 635 2.81 -38.54 3.22
CA GLY A 635 3.29 -38.95 1.89
C GLY A 635 2.31 -38.73 0.74
N GLU A 636 1.18 -38.04 0.97
CA GLU A 636 0.36 -37.53 -0.12
C GLU A 636 1.12 -36.52 -0.99
N ALA A 637 0.80 -36.52 -2.29
CA ALA A 637 1.46 -35.63 -3.24
C ALA A 637 0.88 -34.21 -3.19
N GLU A 638 1.75 -33.23 -3.39
CA GLU A 638 1.35 -31.84 -3.62
C GLU A 638 0.79 -31.65 -5.04
N PRO A 639 -0.12 -30.69 -5.27
CA PRO A 639 -0.71 -29.76 -4.28
C PRO A 639 -1.91 -30.32 -3.50
N GLY A 640 -2.33 -31.56 -3.76
CA GLY A 640 -3.51 -32.17 -3.12
C GLY A 640 -3.39 -32.25 -1.60
N HIS A 641 -2.20 -32.61 -1.10
CA HIS A 641 -1.91 -32.63 0.35
C HIS A 641 -2.16 -31.26 0.99
N SER A 642 -1.58 -30.19 0.44
CA SER A 642 -1.77 -28.84 0.97
C SER A 642 -3.20 -28.33 0.78
N ALA A 643 -3.89 -28.68 -0.30
CA ALA A 643 -5.24 -28.19 -0.59
C ALA A 643 -6.25 -28.40 0.54
N ARG A 644 -6.15 -29.53 1.27
CA ARG A 644 -6.98 -29.80 2.45
C ARG A 644 -6.87 -28.73 3.54
N THR A 645 -5.73 -28.08 3.65
CA THR A 645 -5.47 -27.01 4.64
C THR A 645 -5.93 -25.62 4.17
N TYR A 646 -6.48 -25.52 2.97
CA TYR A 646 -7.04 -24.30 2.37
C TYR A 646 -8.56 -24.42 2.18
N GLN A 647 -9.20 -25.25 3.00
CA GLN A 647 -10.63 -25.48 2.94
C GLN A 647 -11.29 -25.16 4.28
N THR A 648 -12.28 -24.27 4.27
CA THR A 648 -13.14 -23.95 5.42
C THR A 648 -14.58 -24.43 5.14
N ARG A 649 -15.56 -23.84 5.81
CA ARG A 649 -16.99 -24.15 5.64
C ARG A 649 -17.76 -22.87 5.34
N TYR A 650 -18.87 -23.03 4.65
CA TYR A 650 -19.85 -21.97 4.45
C TYR A 650 -21.29 -22.50 4.56
N VAL A 651 -22.23 -21.58 4.77
CA VAL A 651 -23.67 -21.79 4.69
C VAL A 651 -24.35 -20.54 4.15
N ILE A 652 -25.37 -20.73 3.32
CA ILE A 652 -26.29 -19.71 2.84
C ILE A 652 -27.67 -20.08 3.36
N TRP A 653 -28.23 -19.24 4.23
CA TRP A 653 -29.50 -19.46 4.91
C TRP A 653 -30.42 -18.25 4.71
N ALA A 654 -31.73 -18.46 4.73
CA ALA A 654 -32.72 -17.40 4.68
C ALA A 654 -33.83 -17.68 5.69
N ASN A 655 -34.33 -16.63 6.36
CA ASN A 655 -35.42 -16.76 7.32
C ASN A 655 -36.83 -16.78 6.68
N TYR A 656 -36.89 -17.00 5.37
CA TYR A 656 -38.11 -17.02 4.57
C TYR A 656 -37.94 -18.02 3.42
N ASP A 657 -39.07 -18.53 2.91
CA ASP A 657 -39.07 -19.48 1.80
C ASP A 657 -38.57 -18.83 0.51
N VAL A 658 -37.45 -19.31 -0.05
CA VAL A 658 -36.96 -18.82 -1.34
C VAL A 658 -37.59 -19.60 -2.49
N ALA A 659 -38.26 -18.90 -3.39
CA ALA A 659 -38.98 -19.49 -4.51
C ALA A 659 -38.07 -20.36 -5.38
N GLY A 660 -38.52 -21.59 -5.66
CA GLY A 660 -37.77 -22.54 -6.49
C GLY A 660 -36.59 -23.21 -5.77
N ARG A 661 -36.52 -23.11 -4.43
CA ARG A 661 -35.55 -23.82 -3.58
C ARG A 661 -36.30 -24.66 -2.55
N ASP A 662 -35.89 -25.92 -2.41
CA ASP A 662 -36.48 -26.83 -1.42
C ASP A 662 -35.88 -26.63 0.00
N GLN A 663 -34.81 -25.83 0.12
CA GLN A 663 -34.14 -25.52 1.40
C GLN A 663 -33.75 -26.79 2.19
N VAL A 664 -33.07 -27.72 1.52
CA VAL A 664 -32.63 -29.00 2.09
C VAL A 664 -31.11 -29.08 2.31
N ALA A 665 -30.46 -27.93 2.53
CA ALA A 665 -29.04 -27.84 2.85
C ALA A 665 -28.12 -28.58 1.86
N ALA A 666 -28.29 -28.31 0.56
CA ALA A 666 -27.50 -28.92 -0.50
C ALA A 666 -26.00 -28.70 -0.25
N ASP A 667 -25.25 -29.81 -0.14
CA ASP A 667 -23.80 -29.79 0.10
C ASP A 667 -23.05 -29.65 -1.24
N ALA A 668 -22.32 -28.54 -1.39
CA ALA A 668 -21.53 -28.26 -2.57
C ALA A 668 -20.25 -27.50 -2.22
N THR A 669 -19.11 -27.91 -2.76
CA THR A 669 -17.86 -27.17 -2.63
C THR A 669 -17.85 -25.94 -3.54
N VAL A 670 -17.45 -24.79 -3.00
CA VAL A 670 -17.30 -23.54 -3.75
C VAL A 670 -15.97 -22.88 -3.43
N SER A 671 -15.41 -22.09 -4.35
CA SER A 671 -14.28 -21.20 -4.04
C SER A 671 -14.79 -19.91 -3.38
N ALA A 672 -13.96 -19.28 -2.55
CA ALA A 672 -14.21 -17.95 -2.00
C ALA A 672 -14.59 -16.93 -3.08
N SER A 673 -13.95 -16.99 -4.25
CA SER A 673 -14.28 -16.11 -5.38
C SER A 673 -15.73 -16.34 -5.85
N ASN A 674 -16.16 -17.59 -5.96
CA ASN A 674 -17.48 -17.94 -6.48
C ASN A 674 -18.60 -17.82 -5.45
N LEU A 675 -18.28 -17.72 -4.15
CA LEU A 675 -19.28 -17.68 -3.09
C LEU A 675 -20.23 -16.47 -3.23
N GLY A 676 -19.71 -15.31 -3.64
CA GLY A 676 -20.52 -14.12 -3.90
C GLY A 676 -21.55 -14.32 -5.02
N ALA A 677 -21.13 -14.90 -6.15
CA ALA A 677 -22.04 -15.23 -7.25
C ALA A 677 -23.03 -16.34 -6.88
N THR A 678 -22.58 -17.32 -6.08
CA THR A 678 -23.41 -18.41 -5.56
C THR A 678 -24.52 -17.89 -4.66
N LEU A 679 -24.20 -16.97 -3.73
CA LEU A 679 -25.17 -16.25 -2.90
C LEU A 679 -26.22 -15.54 -3.77
N MET A 680 -25.77 -14.73 -4.73
CA MET A 680 -26.67 -13.98 -5.61
C MET A 680 -27.60 -14.89 -6.41
N ASN A 681 -27.09 -16.02 -6.89
CA ASN A 681 -27.89 -17.02 -7.61
C ASN A 681 -28.87 -17.76 -6.69
N ALA A 682 -28.46 -18.07 -5.45
CA ALA A 682 -29.29 -18.76 -4.47
C ALA A 682 -30.53 -17.96 -4.10
N ILE A 683 -30.39 -16.65 -3.90
CA ILE A 683 -31.45 -15.77 -3.39
C ILE A 683 -32.33 -15.13 -4.47
N GLY A 684 -32.06 -15.42 -5.74
CA GLY A 684 -32.83 -14.82 -6.81
C GLY A 684 -32.25 -13.51 -7.36
N ALA A 685 -31.17 -12.97 -6.80
CA ALA A 685 -30.69 -11.63 -7.16
C ALA A 685 -30.22 -11.52 -8.63
N PRO A 686 -30.26 -10.32 -9.24
CA PRO A 686 -29.75 -10.11 -10.58
C PRO A 686 -28.24 -10.37 -10.66
N LEU A 687 -27.84 -11.30 -11.52
CA LEU A 687 -26.44 -11.63 -11.78
C LEU A 687 -25.85 -10.74 -12.87
N SER A 688 -24.61 -10.27 -12.65
CA SER A 688 -23.81 -9.62 -13.69
C SER A 688 -23.41 -10.64 -14.76
N ARG A 689 -22.94 -10.16 -15.92
CA ARG A 689 -22.41 -11.05 -16.96
C ARG A 689 -21.23 -11.86 -16.45
N TYR A 690 -20.33 -11.22 -15.70
CA TYR A 690 -19.17 -11.89 -15.13
C TYR A 690 -19.58 -12.96 -14.11
N GLN A 691 -20.50 -12.67 -13.19
CA GLN A 691 -21.00 -13.66 -12.22
C GLN A 691 -21.63 -14.89 -12.92
N LYS A 692 -22.36 -14.69 -14.02
CA LYS A 692 -22.86 -15.82 -14.82
C LYS A 692 -21.73 -16.61 -15.48
N ALA A 693 -20.72 -15.92 -16.00
CA ALA A 693 -19.56 -16.56 -16.62
C ALA A 693 -18.73 -17.35 -15.60
N GLU A 694 -18.58 -16.79 -14.40
CA GLU A 694 -17.92 -17.39 -13.24
C GLU A 694 -18.67 -18.65 -12.76
N LEU A 695 -19.98 -18.58 -12.55
CA LEU A 695 -20.80 -19.73 -12.17
C LEU A 695 -20.76 -20.85 -13.22
N PHE A 696 -20.66 -20.52 -14.52
CA PHE A 696 -20.46 -21.52 -15.56
C PHE A 696 -19.02 -22.05 -15.58
N SER A 697 -18.03 -21.24 -15.23
CA SER A 697 -16.62 -21.67 -15.26
C SER A 697 -16.33 -22.84 -14.31
N THR A 698 -17.08 -22.97 -13.22
CA THR A 698 -16.95 -24.10 -12.28
C THR A 698 -17.33 -25.44 -12.91
N THR A 699 -18.05 -25.45 -14.05
CA THR A 699 -18.36 -26.70 -14.77
C THR A 699 -17.21 -27.16 -15.69
N VAL A 700 -16.16 -26.34 -15.85
CA VAL A 700 -14.97 -26.68 -16.65
C VAL A 700 -13.71 -26.72 -15.80
N VAL A 701 -13.56 -25.77 -14.87
CA VAL A 701 -12.51 -25.72 -13.85
C VAL A 701 -13.20 -25.47 -12.50
N PRO A 702 -13.53 -26.52 -11.74
CA PRO A 702 -14.28 -26.41 -10.49
C PRO A 702 -13.77 -25.38 -9.50
N GLN A 703 -12.45 -25.35 -9.29
CA GLN A 703 -11.82 -24.51 -8.26
C GLN A 703 -10.54 -23.91 -8.80
N ILE A 704 -10.29 -22.65 -8.42
CA ILE A 704 -9.09 -21.88 -8.73
C ILE A 704 -8.72 -21.08 -7.50
N SER A 705 -7.52 -21.30 -6.98
CA SER A 705 -7.00 -20.58 -5.82
C SER A 705 -5.51 -20.28 -6.00
N SER A 706 -4.91 -19.63 -5.01
CA SER A 706 -3.46 -19.41 -4.96
C SER A 706 -2.62 -20.70 -5.02
N LEU A 707 -3.20 -21.86 -4.68
CA LEU A 707 -2.54 -23.17 -4.78
C LEU A 707 -2.44 -23.69 -6.22
N GLY A 708 -3.42 -23.35 -7.06
CA GLY A 708 -3.57 -24.02 -8.34
C GLY A 708 -5.02 -24.08 -8.81
N TYR A 709 -5.32 -25.10 -9.60
CA TYR A 709 -6.66 -25.39 -10.09
C TYR A 709 -7.01 -26.84 -9.81
N GLN A 710 -8.31 -27.10 -9.71
CA GLN A 710 -8.85 -28.45 -9.56
C GLN A 710 -9.46 -28.92 -10.89
N THR A 711 -9.25 -30.18 -11.24
CA THR A 711 -9.93 -30.86 -12.35
C THR A 711 -11.29 -31.41 -11.92
N LEU A 712 -12.13 -31.81 -12.88
CA LEU A 712 -13.50 -32.31 -12.61
C LEU A 712 -13.55 -33.59 -11.76
N ASP A 713 -12.46 -34.34 -11.68
CA ASP A 713 -12.32 -35.53 -10.83
C ASP A 713 -11.91 -35.19 -9.38
N GLY A 714 -11.69 -33.90 -9.06
CA GLY A 714 -11.28 -33.44 -7.75
C GLY A 714 -9.77 -33.34 -7.53
N THR A 715 -8.95 -33.69 -8.52
CA THR A 715 -7.49 -33.64 -8.41
C THR A 715 -6.98 -32.20 -8.50
N TRP A 716 -6.05 -31.83 -7.60
CA TRP A 716 -5.41 -30.51 -7.61
C TRP A 716 -4.11 -30.52 -8.42
N HIS A 717 -3.93 -29.47 -9.22
CA HIS A 717 -2.75 -29.25 -10.05
C HIS A 717 -2.23 -27.83 -9.88
N VAL A 718 -0.90 -27.65 -9.92
CA VAL A 718 -0.32 -26.31 -9.98
C VAL A 718 -0.59 -25.69 -11.35
N MET A 719 -0.75 -24.36 -11.41
CA MET A 719 -1.10 -23.65 -12.65
C MET A 719 -0.15 -23.90 -13.83
N SER A 720 1.12 -24.24 -13.57
CA SER A 720 2.12 -24.51 -14.62
C SER A 720 1.94 -25.84 -15.33
N ASP A 721 1.18 -26.77 -14.74
CA ASP A 721 1.09 -28.15 -15.22
C ASP A 721 -0.06 -28.35 -16.21
N ALA A 722 -0.88 -27.32 -16.39
CA ALA A 722 -2.02 -27.32 -17.30
C ALA A 722 -1.60 -27.63 -18.73
N GLN A 723 -2.31 -28.60 -19.34
CA GLN A 723 -2.06 -29.05 -20.70
C GLN A 723 -3.37 -29.23 -21.46
N GLY A 724 -3.31 -29.07 -22.79
CA GLY A 724 -4.43 -29.40 -23.67
C GLY A 724 -5.69 -28.56 -23.39
N ALA A 725 -6.77 -29.22 -22.94
CA ALA A 725 -8.04 -28.56 -22.67
C ALA A 725 -7.97 -27.64 -21.44
N GLU A 726 -7.28 -28.07 -20.38
CA GLU A 726 -7.12 -27.32 -19.13
C GLU A 726 -6.37 -26.01 -19.36
N GLU A 727 -5.27 -26.06 -20.12
CA GLU A 727 -4.49 -24.88 -20.48
C GLU A 727 -5.35 -23.85 -21.21
N LYS A 728 -6.20 -24.31 -22.13
CA LYS A 728 -7.10 -23.46 -22.90
C LYS A 728 -8.18 -22.84 -22.00
N ASP A 729 -8.82 -23.63 -21.15
CA ASP A 729 -9.87 -23.13 -20.25
C ASP A 729 -9.29 -22.12 -19.25
N LEU A 730 -8.14 -22.42 -18.64
CA LEU A 730 -7.42 -21.47 -17.77
C LEU A 730 -6.99 -20.20 -18.52
N ALA A 731 -6.59 -20.30 -19.79
CA ALA A 731 -6.26 -19.13 -20.60
C ALA A 731 -7.50 -18.25 -20.89
N ASP A 732 -8.66 -18.86 -21.14
CA ASP A 732 -9.93 -18.14 -21.29
C ASP A 732 -10.32 -17.44 -19.98
N LEU A 733 -10.23 -18.14 -18.84
CA LEU A 733 -10.50 -17.57 -17.51
C LEU A 733 -9.54 -16.43 -17.15
N ARG A 734 -8.24 -16.61 -17.40
CA ARG A 734 -7.22 -15.56 -17.21
C ARG A 734 -7.48 -14.33 -18.08
N THR A 735 -8.07 -14.52 -19.26
CA THR A 735 -8.44 -13.42 -20.17
C THR A 735 -9.62 -12.61 -19.61
N MET A 736 -10.64 -13.28 -19.05
CA MET A 736 -11.76 -12.61 -18.38
C MET A 736 -11.31 -11.93 -17.09
N PHE A 737 -10.51 -12.62 -16.26
CA PHE A 737 -9.87 -12.05 -15.06
C PHE A 737 -9.09 -10.77 -15.38
N TYR A 738 -8.27 -10.77 -16.43
CA TYR A 738 -7.49 -9.58 -16.77
C TYR A 738 -8.39 -8.42 -17.21
N TYR A 739 -9.49 -8.70 -17.90
CA TYR A 739 -10.46 -7.66 -18.26
C TYR A 739 -11.19 -7.10 -17.02
N GLU A 740 -11.68 -7.97 -16.13
CA GLU A 740 -12.45 -7.55 -14.96
C GLU A 740 -11.61 -6.93 -13.85
N PHE A 741 -10.35 -7.33 -13.71
CA PHE A 741 -9.46 -6.85 -12.65
C PHE A 741 -8.15 -6.28 -13.18
N GLY A 742 -7.32 -7.09 -13.84
CA GLY A 742 -5.95 -6.71 -14.21
C GLY A 742 -5.80 -5.45 -15.08
N SER A 743 -6.82 -5.10 -15.87
CA SER A 743 -6.85 -3.91 -16.73
C SER A 743 -7.41 -2.66 -16.03
N ARG A 744 -7.93 -2.83 -14.81
CA ARG A 744 -8.61 -1.78 -14.04
C ARG A 744 -7.76 -1.22 -12.89
N VAL A 745 -6.69 -1.93 -12.50
CA VAL A 745 -5.81 -1.61 -11.36
C VAL A 745 -4.43 -1.11 -11.73
#